data_AF-A0A973F9E4-F1
#
_entry.id   AF-A0A973F9E4-F1
#
_cell.length_a   1.000
_cell.length_b   1.000
_cell.length_c   1.000
_cell.angle_alpha   90.00
_cell.angle_beta   90.00
_cell.angle_gamma   90.00
#
_symmetry.space_group_name_H-M   'P 1'
#
loop_
_entity.id
_entity.type
_entity.pdbx_description
1 polymer ?
#
loop_
_entity_poly.entity_id
_entity_poly.type
_entity_poly.pdbx_seq_one_letter_code
_entity_poly.pdbx_strand_id
1 'polypeptide(L)'
;MIPKEQIPNPEDIKKDKHSMLMLMGKIALRNFEDIEVRAYRAFQDIGLISDMALPLGTNVEIEVIRDLQHGRRHKLTEGPLVLYKNEDDDSKLILEELPTLILSDSLEVRVAVMECIEKMLAKNPMILTPKSVSILKASRSAVISEAPEKWRPKAIDIYDALNDDILFSLSGIRQSLRNEPVIQDALKFYTPKVIYPTVTSCDSISLSIGNPERDHETLNILLSEIVSGSSSIGELCSTYLEKLGFLPFAPSYSMATAIKNWLSFKNYSIDVWQDLWKWVDSKSTPLSRYHACSVFILFPELIPKGKLPNLWKEILTVVQNSDNKNESTPDFSPWALRRDLALHYTYHLEANLPENDGGSIGYFAWWFSEQVAAVFPPDVTSAKFYREKWVKNALECSSLSWLAASSPIQRSSLRQITLSVEFPWSVALLTMMGESLNELDPTALAEDFRKRFQDALVSNTFSVLPFSINKTDNPTFALEGSLADTILKWAEYQTEEHKKGLQQLVEMSNILGSSEGLLEAVKKLGEFDLPKQTLVCFALKRKVLIDPTLSEGIWEIIADFEWRKNVLGNIDYNVQALLIESLCILLIENGGKWYSYLSHLIAELCENEEDEERRRVLFLYVIHTSLASDTVSAVQRLLRGEHKAKLKAYVKEYRDRVKTIRYDYPPGVAGKLLSLMASMLLQ
;
A
#
# COMPACT_ATOMS: atom_id res chain seq x y z
N MET A 1 6.47 -61.22 43.74
CA MET A 1 7.31 -61.07 42.53
C MET A 1 6.49 -60.31 41.51
N ILE A 2 6.76 -59.02 41.34
CA ILE A 2 6.14 -58.21 40.28
C ILE A 2 7.00 -58.45 39.02
N PRO A 3 6.42 -58.76 37.85
CA PRO A 3 7.19 -58.95 36.63
C PRO A 3 7.96 -57.67 36.34
N LYS A 4 9.28 -57.77 36.10
CA LYS A 4 10.05 -56.65 35.56
C LYS A 4 9.46 -56.33 34.20
N GLU A 5 8.70 -55.22 34.11
CA GLU A 5 8.31 -54.65 32.83
C GLU A 5 9.58 -54.44 32.01
N GLN A 6 9.71 -55.19 30.92
CA GLN A 6 10.75 -54.97 29.94
C GLN A 6 10.50 -53.59 29.36
N ILE A 7 11.34 -52.63 29.76
CA ILE A 7 11.39 -51.31 29.15
C ILE A 7 11.67 -51.54 27.66
N PRO A 8 10.73 -51.17 26.75
CA PRO A 8 10.93 -51.42 25.34
C PRO A 8 12.20 -50.72 24.86
N ASN A 9 12.96 -51.40 24.00
CA ASN A 9 14.18 -50.86 23.43
C ASN A 9 13.86 -49.50 22.77
N PRO A 10 14.61 -48.43 23.07
CA PRO A 10 14.42 -47.12 22.44
C PRO A 10 14.36 -47.16 20.90
N GLU A 11 15.02 -48.13 20.26
CA GLU A 11 14.92 -48.34 18.81
C GLU A 11 13.57 -48.91 18.37
N ASP A 12 12.99 -49.82 19.15
CA ASP A 12 11.67 -50.39 18.87
C ASP A 12 10.58 -49.34 19.05
N ILE A 13 10.69 -48.48 20.08
CA ILE A 13 9.76 -47.34 20.27
C ILE A 13 9.85 -46.36 19.09
N LYS A 14 11.05 -46.08 18.57
CA LYS A 14 11.24 -45.22 17.39
C LYS A 14 10.62 -45.86 16.14
N LYS A 15 10.81 -47.16 15.95
CA LYS A 15 10.27 -47.91 14.81
C LYS A 15 8.74 -47.99 14.83
N ASP A 16 8.15 -48.21 16.00
CA ASP A 16 6.70 -48.24 16.19
C ASP A 16 6.09 -46.85 15.99
N LYS A 17 6.71 -45.80 16.53
CA LYS A 17 6.29 -44.41 16.31
C LYS A 17 6.35 -44.03 14.83
N HIS A 18 7.40 -44.42 14.12
CA HIS A 18 7.53 -44.20 12.68
C HIS A 18 6.44 -44.96 11.91
N SER A 19 6.21 -46.24 12.23
CA SER A 19 5.16 -47.07 11.61
C SER A 19 3.75 -46.50 11.83
N MET A 20 3.48 -45.94 13.02
CA MET A 20 2.21 -45.29 13.33
C MET A 20 2.03 -43.98 12.55
N LEU A 21 3.07 -43.15 12.44
CA LEU A 21 3.06 -41.93 11.62
C LEU A 21 2.82 -42.26 10.14
N MET A 22 3.45 -43.31 9.61
CA MET A 22 3.20 -43.83 8.26
C MET A 22 1.74 -44.20 8.03
N LEU A 23 1.13 -44.91 8.99
CA LEU A 23 -0.26 -45.32 8.92
C LEU A 23 -1.23 -44.12 8.99
N MET A 24 -0.98 -43.18 9.90
CA MET A 24 -1.75 -41.95 10.04
C MET A 24 -1.65 -41.08 8.77
N GLY A 25 -0.45 -40.95 8.19
CA GLY A 25 -0.24 -40.24 6.93
C GLY A 25 -1.01 -40.86 5.77
N LYS A 26 -0.93 -42.19 5.61
CA LYS A 26 -1.69 -42.92 4.57
C LYS A 26 -3.21 -42.75 4.73
N ILE A 27 -3.72 -42.74 5.96
CA ILE A 27 -5.15 -42.54 6.23
C ILE A 27 -5.56 -41.09 5.95
N ALA A 28 -4.76 -40.11 6.39
CA ALA A 28 -5.04 -38.68 6.20
C ALA A 28 -5.01 -38.27 4.71
N LEU A 29 -4.13 -38.90 3.92
CA LEU A 29 -3.97 -38.59 2.49
C LEU A 29 -4.87 -39.43 1.57
N ARG A 30 -5.64 -40.39 2.12
CA ARG A 30 -6.46 -41.34 1.34
C ARG A 30 -7.51 -40.69 0.42
N ASN A 31 -7.93 -39.47 0.72
CA ASN A 31 -8.97 -38.75 0.00
C ASN A 31 -8.44 -37.53 -0.79
N PHE A 32 -7.13 -37.32 -0.86
CA PHE A 32 -6.56 -36.26 -1.68
C PHE A 32 -6.35 -36.79 -3.10
N GLU A 33 -7.18 -36.33 -4.04
CA GLU A 33 -7.06 -36.69 -5.47
C GLU A 33 -5.82 -36.05 -6.10
N ASP A 34 -5.38 -34.88 -5.60
CA ASP A 34 -4.16 -34.19 -6.01
C ASP A 34 -3.37 -33.68 -4.78
N ILE A 35 -2.11 -34.09 -4.64
CA ILE A 35 -1.18 -33.57 -3.62
C ILE A 35 -0.24 -32.59 -4.33
N GLU A 36 -0.15 -31.35 -3.84
CA GLU A 36 0.79 -30.35 -4.36
C GLU A 36 2.24 -30.87 -4.32
N VAL A 37 3.03 -30.56 -5.35
CA VAL A 37 4.43 -31.02 -5.49
C VAL A 37 5.28 -30.73 -4.24
N ARG A 38 5.13 -29.55 -3.62
CA ARG A 38 5.85 -29.21 -2.38
C ARG A 38 5.43 -30.09 -1.21
N ALA A 39 4.13 -30.31 -1.00
CA ALA A 39 3.62 -31.19 0.05
C ALA A 39 4.07 -32.64 -0.16
N TYR A 40 4.04 -33.09 -1.42
CA TYR A 40 4.54 -34.40 -1.82
C TYR A 40 6.01 -34.59 -1.46
N ARG A 41 6.88 -33.60 -1.76
CA ARG A 41 8.30 -33.63 -1.39
C ARG A 41 8.52 -33.61 0.11
N ALA A 42 7.77 -32.79 0.84
CA ALA A 42 7.84 -32.77 2.29
C ALA A 42 7.49 -34.14 2.88
N PHE A 43 6.49 -34.84 2.33
CA PHE A 43 6.12 -36.18 2.76
C PHE A 43 7.15 -37.25 2.41
N GLN A 44 7.83 -37.16 1.26
CA GLN A 44 8.96 -38.05 0.94
C GLN A 44 10.14 -37.84 1.89
N ASP A 45 10.45 -36.59 2.23
CA ASP A 45 11.56 -36.25 3.13
C ASP A 45 11.38 -36.86 4.52
N ILE A 46 10.15 -36.85 5.04
CA ILE A 46 9.82 -37.50 6.32
C ILE A 46 9.46 -38.99 6.19
N GLY A 47 9.62 -39.56 4.99
CA GLY A 47 9.40 -40.98 4.69
C GLY A 47 7.94 -41.43 4.57
N LEU A 48 6.96 -40.53 4.66
CA LEU A 48 5.52 -40.84 4.55
C LEU A 48 5.10 -41.37 3.17
N ILE A 49 5.83 -40.98 2.12
CA ILE A 49 5.63 -41.44 0.75
C ILE A 49 6.90 -42.11 0.23
N SER A 50 6.74 -43.21 -0.51
CA SER A 50 7.85 -43.95 -1.12
C SER A 50 8.52 -43.17 -2.25
N ASP A 51 9.83 -43.36 -2.42
CA ASP A 51 10.61 -42.85 -3.54
C ASP A 51 10.27 -43.51 -4.89
N MET A 52 9.48 -44.59 -4.89
CA MET A 52 9.12 -45.35 -6.10
C MET A 52 7.97 -44.75 -6.94
N ALA A 53 7.59 -43.49 -6.70
CA ALA A 53 6.56 -42.82 -7.51
C ALA A 53 7.17 -42.20 -8.79
N LEU A 54 6.29 -41.70 -9.69
CA LEU A 54 6.70 -41.01 -10.91
C LEU A 54 7.67 -39.85 -10.58
N PRO A 55 8.92 -39.88 -11.10
CA PRO A 55 9.92 -38.87 -10.79
C PRO A 55 9.53 -37.49 -11.36
N LEU A 56 9.59 -36.46 -10.53
CA LEU A 56 9.23 -35.10 -10.93
C LEU A 56 10.30 -34.49 -11.84
N GLY A 57 9.87 -33.91 -12.95
CA GLY A 57 10.74 -33.23 -13.91
C GLY A 57 11.44 -34.15 -14.92
N THR A 58 10.97 -35.39 -15.10
CA THR A 58 11.53 -36.31 -16.11
C THR A 58 11.19 -35.98 -17.56
N ASN A 59 10.16 -35.16 -17.78
CA ASN A 59 9.75 -34.69 -19.12
C ASN A 59 10.20 -33.25 -19.41
N VAL A 60 11.13 -32.71 -18.61
CA VAL A 60 11.59 -31.33 -18.74
C VAL A 60 12.76 -31.28 -19.71
N GLU A 61 12.65 -30.43 -20.72
CA GLU A 61 13.68 -30.29 -21.75
C GLU A 61 14.80 -29.36 -21.26
N ILE A 62 15.81 -29.95 -20.61
CA ILE A 62 16.88 -29.25 -19.88
C ILE A 62 17.64 -28.24 -20.74
N GLU A 63 17.88 -28.57 -22.01
CA GLU A 63 18.57 -27.70 -22.96
C GLU A 63 17.86 -26.35 -23.13
N VAL A 64 16.52 -26.37 -23.14
CA VAL A 64 15.67 -25.18 -23.27
C VAL A 64 15.72 -24.31 -22.01
N ILE A 65 15.84 -24.93 -20.84
CA ILE A 65 15.97 -24.21 -19.57
C ILE A 65 17.33 -23.52 -19.47
N ARG A 66 18.41 -24.22 -19.82
CA ARG A 66 19.80 -23.72 -19.73
C ARG A 66 20.09 -22.58 -20.71
N ASP A 67 19.60 -22.69 -21.94
CA ASP A 67 19.80 -21.70 -22.98
C ASP A 67 18.62 -20.72 -23.08
N LEU A 68 18.83 -19.50 -22.60
CA LEU A 68 17.85 -18.40 -22.69
C LEU A 68 17.54 -18.00 -24.14
N GLN A 69 18.40 -18.35 -25.10
CA GLN A 69 18.26 -18.06 -26.53
C GLN A 69 17.86 -19.29 -27.36
N HIS A 70 17.51 -20.40 -26.70
CA HIS A 70 17.14 -21.62 -27.39
C HIS A 70 15.99 -21.37 -28.40
N GLY A 71 16.09 -21.93 -29.61
CA GLY A 71 15.14 -21.64 -30.69
C GLY A 71 13.68 -22.02 -30.40
N ARG A 72 13.46 -23.01 -29.52
CA ARG A 72 12.12 -23.43 -29.07
C ARG A 72 11.59 -22.62 -27.87
N ARG A 73 12.42 -21.80 -27.24
CA ARG A 73 12.03 -20.99 -26.09
C ARG A 73 11.32 -19.73 -26.55
N HIS A 74 10.15 -19.45 -25.96
CA HIS A 74 9.48 -18.18 -26.19
C HIS A 74 10.25 -17.07 -25.47
N LYS A 75 10.42 -15.93 -26.15
CA LYS A 75 11.08 -14.75 -25.58
C LYS A 75 10.15 -14.08 -24.56
N LEU A 76 10.23 -14.54 -23.32
CA LEU A 76 9.55 -13.91 -22.18
C LEU A 76 10.41 -12.80 -21.57
N THR A 77 9.75 -11.87 -20.88
CA THR A 77 10.46 -11.01 -19.91
C THR A 77 10.98 -11.90 -18.77
N GLU A 78 12.07 -11.49 -18.12
CA GLU A 78 12.63 -12.20 -16.98
C GLU A 78 11.61 -12.35 -15.85
N GLY A 79 11.55 -13.54 -15.29
CA GLY A 79 10.56 -13.89 -14.28
C GLY A 79 10.58 -15.39 -13.95
N PRO A 80 9.65 -15.84 -13.09
CA PRO A 80 9.59 -17.20 -12.57
C PRO A 80 9.16 -18.25 -13.59
N LEU A 81 8.68 -17.88 -14.76
CA LEU A 81 8.11 -18.78 -15.76
C LEU A 81 9.07 -19.03 -16.92
N VAL A 82 9.03 -20.24 -17.46
CA VAL A 82 9.69 -20.63 -18.71
C VAL A 82 8.64 -21.20 -19.65
N LEU A 83 8.50 -20.61 -20.84
CA LEU A 83 7.57 -21.08 -21.87
C LEU A 83 8.34 -21.53 -23.09
N TYR A 84 8.03 -22.72 -23.60
CA TYR A 84 8.69 -23.27 -24.78
C TYR A 84 7.80 -24.25 -25.55
N LYS A 85 8.17 -24.55 -26.80
CA LYS A 85 7.49 -25.53 -27.65
C LYS A 85 7.97 -26.94 -27.33
N ASN A 86 7.02 -27.86 -27.18
CA ASN A 86 7.30 -29.29 -27.00
C ASN A 86 8.04 -29.85 -28.23
N GLU A 87 9.02 -30.73 -28.01
CA GLU A 87 9.84 -31.33 -29.09
C GLU A 87 9.02 -32.20 -30.05
N ASP A 88 8.05 -32.94 -29.52
CA ASP A 88 7.21 -33.87 -30.26
C ASP A 88 6.02 -33.17 -30.95
N ASP A 89 5.63 -31.99 -30.46
CA ASP A 89 4.50 -31.22 -30.98
C ASP A 89 4.72 -29.70 -30.84
N ASP A 90 5.19 -29.08 -31.93
CA ASP A 90 5.42 -27.63 -32.03
C ASP A 90 4.17 -26.77 -31.78
N SER A 91 2.97 -27.36 -31.84
CA SER A 91 1.71 -26.66 -31.52
C SER A 91 1.42 -26.62 -30.02
N LYS A 92 2.06 -27.48 -29.24
CA LYS A 92 1.91 -27.57 -27.79
C LYS A 92 2.97 -26.72 -27.09
N LEU A 93 2.50 -25.75 -26.32
CA LEU A 93 3.33 -24.95 -25.44
C LEU A 93 3.41 -25.58 -24.05
N ILE A 94 4.62 -25.65 -23.51
CA ILE A 94 4.91 -26.08 -22.14
C ILE A 94 5.27 -24.86 -21.32
N LEU A 95 4.53 -24.65 -20.24
CA LEU A 95 4.80 -23.62 -19.24
C LEU A 95 5.34 -24.31 -17.99
N GLU A 96 6.55 -23.95 -17.60
CA GLU A 96 7.21 -24.45 -16.39
C GLU A 96 7.45 -23.30 -15.40
N GLU A 97 7.35 -23.62 -14.11
CA GLU A 97 7.65 -22.69 -13.03
C GLU A 97 8.99 -23.03 -12.38
N LEU A 98 9.93 -22.09 -12.37
CA LEU A 98 11.25 -22.29 -11.80
C LEU A 98 11.22 -22.77 -10.33
N PRO A 99 10.35 -22.26 -9.44
CA PRO A 99 10.21 -22.81 -8.09
C PRO A 99 9.88 -24.29 -8.12
N THR A 100 8.87 -24.71 -8.87
CA THR A 100 8.44 -26.12 -8.93
C THR A 100 9.54 -27.03 -9.46
N LEU A 101 10.32 -26.55 -10.45
CA LEU A 101 11.41 -27.32 -11.02
C LEU A 101 12.60 -27.54 -10.07
N ILE A 102 12.82 -26.70 -9.05
CA ILE A 102 13.88 -26.96 -8.05
C ILE A 102 13.62 -28.23 -7.25
N LEU A 103 12.35 -28.66 -7.19
CA LEU A 103 11.92 -29.89 -6.53
C LEU A 103 12.06 -31.13 -7.44
N SER A 104 12.65 -31.03 -8.63
CA SER A 104 12.85 -32.17 -9.54
C SER A 104 13.79 -33.24 -8.97
N ASP A 105 13.55 -34.52 -9.28
CA ASP A 105 14.51 -35.60 -8.95
C ASP A 105 15.77 -35.52 -9.82
N SER A 106 15.70 -34.90 -11.00
CA SER A 106 16.83 -34.71 -11.89
C SER A 106 17.80 -33.66 -11.36
N LEU A 107 19.03 -34.08 -11.07
CA LEU A 107 20.12 -33.17 -10.69
C LEU A 107 20.33 -32.08 -11.76
N GLU A 108 20.31 -32.48 -13.03
CA GLU A 108 20.57 -31.59 -14.16
C GLU A 108 19.51 -30.48 -14.29
N VAL A 109 18.25 -30.80 -13.99
CA VAL A 109 17.14 -29.82 -13.92
C VAL A 109 17.39 -28.85 -12.75
N ARG A 110 17.69 -29.36 -11.55
CA ARG A 110 17.96 -28.50 -10.37
C ARG A 110 19.12 -27.54 -10.61
N VAL A 111 20.20 -28.03 -11.24
CA VAL A 111 21.36 -27.20 -11.63
C VAL A 111 20.94 -26.13 -12.65
N ALA A 112 20.18 -26.50 -13.68
CA ALA A 112 19.73 -25.55 -14.71
C ALA A 112 18.83 -24.44 -14.13
N VAL A 113 17.95 -24.78 -13.19
CA VAL A 113 17.10 -23.81 -12.47
C VAL A 113 17.95 -22.83 -11.67
N MET A 114 18.91 -23.32 -10.89
CA MET A 114 19.83 -22.48 -10.11
C MET A 114 20.62 -21.51 -11.00
N GLU A 115 21.17 -22.01 -12.10
CA GLU A 115 21.88 -21.18 -13.08
C GLU A 115 20.97 -20.12 -13.72
N CYS A 116 19.72 -20.47 -14.02
CA CYS A 116 18.75 -19.52 -14.56
C CYS A 116 18.47 -18.38 -13.56
N ILE A 117 18.20 -18.70 -12.30
CA ILE A 117 17.94 -17.71 -11.25
C ILE A 117 19.19 -16.85 -10.99
N GLU A 118 20.39 -17.43 -10.99
CA GLU A 118 21.65 -16.68 -10.83
C GLU A 118 21.89 -15.70 -11.98
N LYS A 119 21.62 -16.10 -13.23
CA LYS A 119 21.68 -15.19 -14.39
C LYS A 119 20.68 -14.04 -14.25
N MET A 120 19.48 -14.33 -13.78
CA MET A 120 18.45 -13.32 -13.52
C MET A 120 18.91 -12.32 -12.44
N LEU A 121 19.47 -12.80 -11.33
CA LEU A 121 20.01 -11.97 -10.26
C LEU A 121 21.19 -11.10 -10.70
N ALA A 122 22.07 -11.63 -11.56
CA ALA A 122 23.21 -10.89 -12.08
C ALA A 122 22.77 -9.71 -12.95
N LYS A 123 21.65 -9.85 -13.68
CA LYS A 123 21.10 -8.79 -14.51
C LYS A 123 20.19 -7.82 -13.73
N ASN A 124 19.38 -8.34 -12.81
CA ASN A 124 18.51 -7.55 -11.96
C ASN A 124 18.62 -8.02 -10.51
N PRO A 125 19.44 -7.35 -9.68
CA PRO A 125 19.59 -7.68 -8.27
C PRO A 125 18.28 -7.59 -7.46
N MET A 126 17.29 -6.81 -7.92
CA MET A 126 15.99 -6.62 -7.28
C MET A 126 14.92 -7.63 -7.74
N ILE A 127 15.30 -8.72 -8.40
CA ILE A 127 14.34 -9.77 -8.78
C ILE A 127 13.96 -10.71 -7.62
N LEU A 128 14.77 -10.74 -6.57
CA LEU A 128 14.52 -11.47 -5.32
C LEU A 128 14.88 -10.60 -4.13
N THR A 129 14.24 -10.86 -2.99
CA THR A 129 14.60 -10.24 -1.72
C THR A 129 15.98 -10.74 -1.22
N PRO A 130 16.72 -9.92 -0.45
CA PRO A 130 17.94 -10.34 0.24
C PRO A 130 17.82 -11.66 1.01
N LYS A 131 16.67 -11.92 1.66
CA LYS A 131 16.40 -13.18 2.36
C LYS A 131 16.44 -14.37 1.40
N SER A 132 15.70 -14.33 0.31
CA SER A 132 15.65 -15.41 -0.68
C SER A 132 17.02 -15.64 -1.33
N VAL A 133 17.75 -14.56 -1.62
CA VAL A 133 19.14 -14.65 -2.13
C VAL A 133 20.06 -15.35 -1.12
N SER A 134 19.93 -15.06 0.17
CA SER A 134 20.70 -15.71 1.23
C SER A 134 20.39 -17.22 1.30
N ILE A 135 19.11 -17.58 1.25
CA ILE A 135 18.66 -18.98 1.26
C ILE A 135 19.20 -19.73 0.02
N LEU A 136 19.09 -19.15 -1.17
CA LEU A 136 19.64 -19.72 -2.41
C LEU A 136 21.14 -19.98 -2.30
N LYS A 137 21.92 -19.00 -1.80
CA LYS A 137 23.37 -19.13 -1.63
C LYS A 137 23.73 -20.21 -0.62
N ALA A 138 23.06 -20.24 0.53
CA ALA A 138 23.31 -21.22 1.59
C ALA A 138 22.93 -22.65 1.18
N SER A 139 21.91 -22.80 0.35
CA SER A 139 21.38 -24.09 -0.10
C SER A 139 22.05 -24.63 -1.37
N ARG A 140 22.88 -23.84 -2.07
CA ARG A 140 23.45 -24.17 -3.39
C ARG A 140 24.17 -25.51 -3.43
N SER A 141 25.11 -25.78 -2.51
CA SER A 141 25.90 -27.02 -2.55
C SER A 141 25.08 -28.26 -2.20
N ALA A 142 24.02 -28.08 -1.39
CA ALA A 142 23.16 -29.18 -0.97
C ALA A 142 22.14 -29.54 -2.05
N VAL A 143 21.56 -28.55 -2.74
CA VAL A 143 20.53 -28.80 -3.77
C VAL A 143 21.10 -29.52 -5.01
N ILE A 144 22.40 -29.36 -5.28
CA ILE A 144 23.12 -30.07 -6.35
C ILE A 144 23.67 -31.45 -5.92
N SER A 145 23.33 -31.93 -4.72
CA SER A 145 23.63 -33.29 -4.30
C SER A 145 22.70 -34.28 -5.01
N GLU A 146 23.20 -35.46 -5.35
CA GLU A 146 22.35 -36.59 -5.77
C GLU A 146 21.62 -37.23 -4.58
N ALA A 147 22.22 -37.14 -3.38
CA ALA A 147 21.70 -37.76 -2.17
C ALA A 147 20.40 -37.06 -1.69
N PRO A 148 19.24 -37.76 -1.69
CA PRO A 148 17.93 -37.18 -1.37
C PRO A 148 17.85 -36.47 -0.02
N GLU A 149 18.46 -37.04 1.01
CA GLU A 149 18.47 -36.52 2.38
C GLU A 149 19.23 -35.19 2.50
N LYS A 150 20.05 -34.84 1.50
CA LYS A 150 20.77 -33.56 1.44
C LYS A 150 20.02 -32.53 0.60
N TRP A 151 19.55 -32.92 -0.58
CA TRP A 151 18.99 -31.95 -1.51
C TRP A 151 17.52 -31.63 -1.24
N ARG A 152 16.70 -32.60 -0.80
CA ARG A 152 15.24 -32.40 -0.65
C ARG A 152 14.88 -31.32 0.36
N PRO A 153 15.39 -31.32 1.61
CA PRO A 153 15.08 -30.25 2.55
C PRO A 153 15.47 -28.87 2.00
N LYS A 154 16.61 -28.80 1.30
CA LYS A 154 17.13 -27.54 0.74
C LYS A 154 16.41 -27.06 -0.50
N ALA A 155 15.91 -27.98 -1.32
CA ALA A 155 15.00 -27.66 -2.41
C ALA A 155 13.65 -27.15 -1.89
N ILE A 156 13.12 -27.72 -0.80
CA ILE A 156 11.91 -27.22 -0.13
C ILE A 156 12.17 -25.81 0.45
N ASP A 157 13.29 -25.60 1.14
CA ASP A 157 13.68 -24.28 1.66
C ASP A 157 13.75 -23.23 0.53
N ILE A 158 14.34 -23.57 -0.62
CA ILE A 158 14.40 -22.69 -1.79
C ILE A 158 13.02 -22.46 -2.39
N TYR A 159 12.22 -23.51 -2.57
CA TYR A 159 10.85 -23.41 -3.09
C TYR A 159 10.02 -22.46 -2.23
N ASP A 160 10.00 -22.69 -0.91
CA ASP A 160 9.21 -21.89 0.03
C ASP A 160 9.69 -20.42 0.00
N ALA A 161 11.01 -20.19 -0.07
CA ALA A 161 11.57 -18.84 -0.19
C ALA A 161 11.13 -18.14 -1.48
N LEU A 162 11.26 -18.79 -2.65
CA LEU A 162 10.86 -18.22 -3.94
C LEU A 162 9.34 -18.03 -4.04
N ASN A 163 8.57 -18.94 -3.44
CA ASN A 163 7.11 -18.95 -3.48
C ASN A 163 6.51 -17.83 -2.62
N ASP A 164 7.16 -17.50 -1.49
CA ASP A 164 6.82 -16.39 -0.60
C ASP A 164 7.41 -15.05 -1.08
N ASP A 165 8.43 -15.06 -1.94
CA ASP A 165 9.13 -13.85 -2.38
C ASP A 165 8.24 -12.94 -3.24
N ILE A 166 7.95 -11.77 -2.69
CA ILE A 166 7.11 -10.74 -3.29
C ILE A 166 7.73 -10.14 -4.57
N LEU A 167 9.05 -10.01 -4.67
CA LEU A 167 9.72 -9.44 -5.86
C LEU A 167 9.76 -10.46 -7.00
N PHE A 168 9.89 -11.74 -6.66
CA PHE A 168 9.75 -12.82 -7.62
C PHE A 168 8.33 -12.91 -8.15
N SER A 169 7.34 -12.80 -7.26
CA SER A 169 5.92 -12.80 -7.62
C SER A 169 5.55 -11.59 -8.48
N LEU A 170 6.08 -10.40 -8.17
CA LEU A 170 5.92 -9.20 -8.98
C LEU A 170 6.48 -9.39 -10.40
N SER A 171 7.62 -10.07 -10.51
CA SER A 171 8.20 -10.43 -11.81
C SER A 171 7.35 -11.45 -12.55
N GLY A 172 6.69 -12.38 -11.85
CA GLY A 172 5.66 -13.27 -12.39
C GLY A 172 4.49 -12.52 -13.01
N ILE A 173 3.92 -11.53 -12.30
CA ILE A 173 2.85 -10.69 -12.85
C ILE A 173 3.34 -9.95 -14.10
N ARG A 174 4.52 -9.33 -14.06
CA ARG A 174 5.10 -8.62 -15.21
C ARG A 174 5.27 -9.53 -16.41
N GLN A 175 5.75 -10.75 -16.17
CA GLN A 175 5.93 -11.75 -17.21
C GLN A 175 4.58 -12.15 -17.82
N SER A 176 3.57 -12.42 -16.99
CA SER A 176 2.23 -12.78 -17.44
C SER A 176 1.55 -11.68 -18.26
N LEU A 177 1.54 -10.45 -17.76
CA LEU A 177 0.89 -9.32 -18.44
C LEU A 177 1.52 -8.98 -19.80
N ARG A 178 2.85 -9.08 -19.92
CA ARG A 178 3.56 -8.79 -21.18
C ARG A 178 3.41 -9.87 -22.25
N ASN A 179 2.88 -11.04 -21.88
CA ASN A 179 2.74 -12.19 -22.77
C ASN A 179 1.30 -12.70 -22.82
N GLU A 180 0.32 -11.83 -22.51
CA GLU A 180 -1.09 -12.14 -22.72
C GLU A 180 -1.38 -12.40 -24.21
N PRO A 181 -2.30 -13.35 -24.52
CA PRO A 181 -3.10 -14.16 -23.60
C PRO A 181 -2.41 -15.48 -23.16
N VAL A 182 -1.18 -15.76 -23.61
CA VAL A 182 -0.57 -17.10 -23.59
C VAL A 182 -0.37 -17.68 -22.19
N ILE A 183 -0.05 -16.83 -21.21
CA ILE A 183 0.23 -17.23 -19.82
C ILE A 183 -0.60 -16.45 -18.79
N GLN A 184 -1.82 -16.08 -19.17
CA GLN A 184 -2.72 -15.27 -18.33
C GLN A 184 -3.14 -16.01 -17.04
N ASP A 185 -3.28 -17.33 -17.08
CA ASP A 185 -3.70 -18.12 -15.92
C ASP A 185 -2.72 -18.03 -14.73
N ALA A 186 -1.43 -17.80 -14.99
CA ALA A 186 -0.43 -17.60 -13.94
C ALA A 186 -0.70 -16.34 -13.08
N LEU A 187 -1.49 -15.37 -13.58
CA LEU A 187 -1.93 -14.22 -12.77
C LEU A 187 -2.76 -14.66 -11.56
N LYS A 188 -3.54 -15.75 -11.67
CA LYS A 188 -4.34 -16.28 -10.55
C LYS A 188 -3.45 -16.71 -9.37
N PHE A 189 -2.21 -17.08 -9.65
CA PHE A 189 -1.23 -17.51 -8.64
C PHE A 189 -0.39 -16.35 -8.10
N TYR A 190 0.14 -15.49 -8.96
CA TYR A 190 1.05 -14.41 -8.52
C TYR A 190 0.34 -13.16 -8.00
N THR A 191 -0.84 -12.81 -8.54
CA THR A 191 -1.57 -11.59 -8.13
C THR A 191 -1.91 -11.57 -6.64
N PRO A 192 -2.49 -12.64 -6.04
CA PRO A 192 -2.81 -12.63 -4.61
C PRO A 192 -1.58 -12.39 -3.71
N LYS A 193 -0.40 -12.88 -4.11
CA LYS A 193 0.85 -12.73 -3.33
C LYS A 193 1.43 -11.32 -3.37
N VAL A 194 1.16 -10.56 -4.43
CA VAL A 194 1.58 -9.17 -4.57
C VAL A 194 0.54 -8.22 -3.97
N ILE A 195 -0.75 -8.55 -4.09
CA ILE A 195 -1.82 -7.77 -3.49
C ILE A 195 -1.83 -7.97 -1.97
N TYR A 196 -1.75 -9.20 -1.45
CA TYR A 196 -1.74 -9.49 -0.02
C TYR A 196 -0.41 -10.15 0.38
N PRO A 197 0.70 -9.40 0.35
CA PRO A 197 2.00 -9.98 0.62
C PRO A 197 2.14 -10.40 2.08
N THR A 198 2.95 -11.42 2.33
CA THR A 198 3.30 -11.79 3.71
C THR A 198 4.19 -10.72 4.32
N VAL A 199 4.01 -10.45 5.61
CA VAL A 199 4.89 -9.53 6.36
C VAL A 199 6.34 -9.95 6.23
N THR A 200 6.60 -11.25 6.37
CA THR A 200 7.95 -11.81 6.26
C THR A 200 8.61 -11.46 4.93
N SER A 201 7.87 -11.52 3.82
CA SER A 201 8.43 -11.12 2.52
C SER A 201 8.61 -9.61 2.41
N CYS A 202 7.72 -8.79 2.98
CA CYS A 202 7.88 -7.34 3.01
C CYS A 202 9.11 -6.91 3.82
N ASP A 203 9.27 -7.44 5.04
CA ASP A 203 10.40 -7.17 5.94
C ASP A 203 11.74 -7.62 5.36
N SER A 204 11.71 -8.56 4.40
CA SER A 204 12.91 -9.02 3.71
C SER A 204 13.42 -8.03 2.67
N ILE A 205 12.65 -7.01 2.30
CA ILE A 205 13.05 -5.97 1.37
C ILE A 205 13.91 -4.94 2.11
N SER A 206 15.10 -4.68 1.58
CA SER A 206 15.98 -3.64 2.08
C SER A 206 15.86 -2.41 1.19
N LEU A 207 15.14 -1.40 1.68
CA LEU A 207 15.11 -0.08 1.07
C LEU A 207 16.32 0.74 1.52
N SER A 208 16.76 1.67 0.67
CA SER A 208 17.90 2.55 0.98
C SER A 208 17.67 3.46 2.18
N ILE A 209 16.41 3.71 2.54
CA ILE A 209 15.99 4.54 3.66
C ILE A 209 14.90 3.78 4.41
N GLY A 210 15.02 3.70 5.74
CA GLY A 210 13.99 3.11 6.59
C GLY A 210 12.84 4.08 6.81
N ASN A 211 13.13 5.23 7.45
CA ASN A 211 12.18 6.31 7.68
C ASN A 211 12.76 7.65 7.19
N PRO A 212 12.22 8.25 6.11
CA PRO A 212 12.73 9.52 5.58
C PRO A 212 12.58 10.70 6.55
N GLU A 213 11.60 10.70 7.46
CA GLU A 213 11.37 11.78 8.43
C GLU A 213 12.41 11.81 9.56
N ARG A 214 13.10 10.69 9.78
CA ARG A 214 14.11 10.55 10.85
C ARG A 214 15.53 10.49 10.31
N ASP A 215 15.70 10.16 9.03
CA ASP A 215 16.99 9.85 8.41
C ASP A 215 17.35 10.84 7.29
N HIS A 216 17.37 12.13 7.64
CA HIS A 216 17.72 13.22 6.71
C HIS A 216 19.17 13.11 6.22
N GLU A 217 20.07 12.55 7.04
CA GLU A 217 21.46 12.33 6.65
C GLU A 217 21.55 11.33 5.49
N THR A 218 20.91 10.16 5.61
CA THR A 218 20.88 9.16 4.54
C THR A 218 20.19 9.68 3.28
N LEU A 219 19.11 10.48 3.42
CA LEU A 219 18.49 11.18 2.28
C LEU A 219 19.50 12.06 1.53
N ASN A 220 20.29 12.86 2.25
CA ASN A 220 21.30 13.72 1.65
C ASN A 220 22.44 12.94 0.99
N ILE A 221 22.90 11.86 1.63
CA ILE A 221 23.91 10.95 1.05
C ILE A 221 23.38 10.37 -0.24
N LEU A 222 22.16 9.83 -0.23
CA LEU A 222 21.57 9.19 -1.39
C LEU A 222 21.35 10.17 -2.55
N LEU A 223 20.87 11.39 -2.26
CA LEU A 223 20.74 12.45 -3.26
C LEU A 223 22.09 12.80 -3.88
N SER A 224 23.15 12.89 -3.07
CA SER A 224 24.51 13.17 -3.52
C SER A 224 25.09 12.04 -4.37
N GLU A 225 24.80 10.77 -4.03
CA GLU A 225 25.15 9.61 -4.84
C GLU A 225 24.45 9.62 -6.21
N ILE A 226 23.16 9.96 -6.24
CA ILE A 226 22.39 10.10 -7.50
C ILE A 226 23.03 11.18 -8.38
N VAL A 227 23.33 12.35 -7.80
CA VAL A 227 23.94 13.46 -8.54
C VAL A 227 25.33 13.10 -9.05
N SER A 228 26.19 12.55 -8.20
CA SER A 228 27.59 12.24 -8.56
C SER A 228 27.73 11.05 -9.52
N GLY A 229 26.83 10.06 -9.43
CA GLY A 229 26.84 8.87 -10.27
C GLY A 229 26.27 9.07 -11.68
N SER A 230 25.56 10.17 -11.93
CA SER A 230 24.82 10.37 -13.19
C SER A 230 25.64 11.07 -14.28
N SER A 231 25.67 10.47 -15.47
CA SER A 231 26.36 11.01 -16.64
C SER A 231 25.51 11.96 -17.49
N SER A 232 24.18 11.90 -17.34
CA SER A 232 23.21 12.72 -18.09
C SER A 232 21.99 13.06 -17.24
N ILE A 233 21.20 14.06 -17.67
CA ILE A 233 19.90 14.40 -17.03
C ILE A 233 18.96 13.19 -17.05
N GLY A 234 18.86 12.48 -18.17
CA GLY A 234 17.97 11.32 -18.27
C GLY A 234 18.33 10.17 -17.33
N GLU A 235 19.63 9.95 -17.08
CA GLU A 235 20.11 9.00 -16.08
C GLU A 235 19.78 9.48 -14.67
N LEU A 236 20.11 10.74 -14.34
CA LEU A 236 19.80 11.35 -13.04
C LEU A 236 18.32 11.26 -12.71
N CYS A 237 17.45 11.67 -13.63
CA CYS A 237 16.01 11.64 -13.42
C CYS A 237 15.50 10.21 -13.29
N SER A 238 16.06 9.24 -14.01
CA SER A 238 15.68 7.83 -13.89
C SER A 238 16.10 7.25 -12.54
N THR A 239 17.33 7.46 -12.10
CA THR A 239 17.82 6.97 -10.81
C THR A 239 17.12 7.66 -9.66
N TYR A 240 16.85 8.97 -9.76
CA TYR A 240 16.04 9.67 -8.77
C TYR A 240 14.62 9.10 -8.72
N LEU A 241 13.97 8.90 -9.88
CA LEU A 241 12.60 8.37 -9.92
C LEU A 241 12.50 6.99 -9.28
N GLU A 242 13.46 6.12 -9.55
CA GLU A 242 13.55 4.77 -8.99
C GLU A 242 13.74 4.77 -7.48
N LYS A 243 14.63 5.64 -6.96
CA LYS A 243 15.03 5.62 -5.55
C LYS A 243 14.22 6.52 -4.63
N LEU A 244 13.72 7.65 -5.12
CA LEU A 244 13.08 8.71 -4.33
C LEU A 244 11.80 9.27 -4.97
N GLY A 245 11.60 9.11 -6.28
CA GLY A 245 10.53 9.82 -6.99
C GLY A 245 9.11 9.30 -6.78
N PHE A 246 8.92 8.24 -6.01
CA PHE A 246 7.59 7.77 -5.60
C PHE A 246 6.99 8.61 -4.44
N LEU A 247 7.72 9.57 -3.87
CA LEU A 247 7.21 10.50 -2.86
C LEU A 247 7.36 11.97 -3.26
N PRO A 248 6.44 12.84 -2.82
CA PRO A 248 6.54 14.28 -3.01
C PRO A 248 7.45 14.91 -1.93
N PHE A 249 8.75 14.64 -2.04
CA PHE A 249 9.76 15.21 -1.15
C PHE A 249 9.78 16.74 -1.16
N ALA A 250 10.20 17.33 -0.04
CA ALA A 250 10.42 18.76 0.09
C ALA A 250 11.48 19.26 -0.90
N PRO A 251 11.53 20.57 -1.22
CA PRO A 251 12.48 21.13 -2.18
C PRO A 251 13.94 20.68 -1.95
N SER A 252 14.39 20.60 -0.69
CA SER A 252 15.73 20.14 -0.31
C SER A 252 16.10 18.75 -0.82
N TYR A 253 15.14 17.83 -0.91
CA TYR A 253 15.35 16.45 -1.36
C TYR A 253 14.73 16.17 -2.74
N SER A 254 14.23 17.21 -3.42
CA SER A 254 13.51 17.09 -4.69
C SER A 254 14.41 16.80 -5.90
N MET A 255 13.81 16.30 -6.99
CA MET A 255 14.50 16.16 -8.29
C MET A 255 15.02 17.50 -8.81
N ALA A 256 14.30 18.59 -8.52
CA ALA A 256 14.73 19.94 -8.87
C ALA A 256 16.11 20.25 -8.28
N THR A 257 16.28 20.01 -6.97
CA THR A 257 17.56 20.22 -6.28
C THR A 257 18.65 19.29 -6.80
N ALA A 258 18.32 18.03 -7.12
CA ALA A 258 19.26 17.11 -7.75
C ALA A 258 19.79 17.67 -9.10
N ILE A 259 18.90 18.14 -9.97
CA ILE A 259 19.28 18.74 -11.26
C ILE A 259 20.11 20.00 -11.05
N LYS A 260 19.70 20.91 -10.16
CA LYS A 260 20.45 22.13 -9.86
C LYS A 260 21.87 21.83 -9.37
N ASN A 261 22.02 20.86 -8.46
CA ASN A 261 23.31 20.42 -7.97
C ASN A 261 24.14 19.78 -9.09
N TRP A 262 23.54 18.97 -9.95
CA TRP A 262 24.25 18.36 -11.08
C TRP A 262 24.75 19.40 -12.10
N LEU A 263 23.95 20.43 -12.39
CA LEU A 263 24.33 21.52 -13.29
C LEU A 263 25.49 22.35 -12.72
N SER A 264 25.57 22.54 -11.40
CA SER A 264 26.69 23.28 -10.80
C SER A 264 28.03 22.53 -10.89
N PHE A 265 28.02 21.20 -11.00
CA PHE A 265 29.21 20.39 -11.20
C PHE A 265 29.68 20.28 -12.66
N LYS A 266 28.80 20.53 -13.64
CA LYS A 266 29.07 20.29 -15.06
C LYS A 266 29.12 21.61 -15.84
N ASN A 267 30.29 21.98 -16.35
CA ASN A 267 30.53 23.22 -17.11
C ASN A 267 29.97 23.20 -18.56
N TYR A 268 28.91 22.45 -18.86
CA TYR A 268 28.36 22.35 -20.21
C TYR A 268 27.08 23.17 -20.39
N SER A 269 26.89 23.72 -21.59
CA SER A 269 25.61 24.28 -22.01
C SER A 269 24.67 23.13 -22.34
N ILE A 270 23.74 22.84 -21.42
CA ILE A 270 22.76 21.75 -21.54
C ILE A 270 21.37 22.37 -21.66
N ASP A 271 20.58 21.89 -22.62
CA ASP A 271 19.16 22.25 -22.73
C ASP A 271 18.33 21.38 -21.78
N VAL A 272 18.23 21.84 -20.52
CA VAL A 272 17.48 21.14 -19.46
C VAL A 272 16.03 20.91 -19.86
N TRP A 273 15.42 21.88 -20.56
CA TRP A 273 14.04 21.76 -21.02
C TRP A 273 13.86 20.59 -21.97
N GLN A 274 14.67 20.54 -23.03
CA GLN A 274 14.55 19.49 -24.04
C GLN A 274 14.87 18.10 -23.46
N ASP A 275 15.94 17.97 -22.69
CA ASP A 275 16.37 16.69 -22.14
C ASP A 275 15.38 16.13 -21.10
N LEU A 276 14.83 17.00 -20.25
CA LEU A 276 13.87 16.59 -19.23
C LEU A 276 12.54 16.15 -19.85
N TRP A 277 11.99 16.89 -20.81
CA TRP A 277 10.75 16.48 -21.48
C TRP A 277 10.92 15.23 -22.35
N LYS A 278 12.08 15.06 -23.00
CA LYS A 278 12.42 13.79 -23.66
C LYS A 278 12.43 12.62 -22.68
N TRP A 279 12.95 12.83 -21.47
CA TRP A 279 12.90 11.81 -20.42
C TRP A 279 11.47 11.51 -19.98
N VAL A 280 10.63 12.53 -19.75
CA VAL A 280 9.21 12.37 -19.40
C VAL A 280 8.48 11.51 -20.45
N ASP A 281 8.65 11.83 -21.73
CA ASP A 281 8.02 11.09 -22.82
C ASP A 281 8.49 9.63 -22.86
N SER A 282 9.76 9.36 -22.53
CA SER A 282 10.31 8.01 -22.49
C SER A 282 9.79 7.15 -21.31
N LYS A 283 9.47 7.79 -20.18
CA LYS A 283 8.95 7.10 -18.99
C LYS A 283 7.45 6.90 -19.08
N SER A 284 6.73 7.88 -19.63
CA SER A 284 5.27 7.86 -19.77
C SER A 284 4.55 7.57 -18.44
N THR A 285 5.09 8.06 -17.32
CA THR A 285 4.45 7.91 -15.99
C THR A 285 3.96 9.26 -15.48
N PRO A 286 2.85 9.30 -14.71
CA PRO A 286 2.40 10.54 -14.09
C PRO A 286 3.44 11.18 -13.16
N LEU A 287 4.22 10.37 -12.45
CA LEU A 287 5.30 10.84 -11.57
C LEU A 287 6.38 11.59 -12.35
N SER A 288 6.75 11.12 -13.55
CA SER A 288 7.75 11.81 -14.38
C SER A 288 7.31 13.23 -14.74
N ARG A 289 6.02 13.42 -15.07
CA ARG A 289 5.44 14.75 -15.32
C ARG A 289 5.45 15.63 -14.08
N TYR A 290 5.05 15.09 -12.92
CA TYR A 290 5.12 15.84 -11.65
C TYR A 290 6.53 16.36 -11.36
N HIS A 291 7.54 15.49 -11.49
CA HIS A 291 8.92 15.90 -11.23
C HIS A 291 9.45 16.89 -12.26
N ALA A 292 9.06 16.77 -13.53
CA ALA A 292 9.41 17.78 -14.52
C ALA A 292 8.78 19.14 -14.22
N CYS A 293 7.50 19.16 -13.84
CA CYS A 293 6.83 20.38 -13.40
C CYS A 293 7.50 20.97 -12.15
N SER A 294 7.88 20.15 -11.16
CA SER A 294 8.50 20.65 -9.93
C SER A 294 9.87 21.30 -10.19
N VAL A 295 10.64 20.78 -11.15
CA VAL A 295 11.92 21.39 -11.59
C VAL A 295 11.71 22.82 -12.08
N PHE A 296 10.78 23.04 -13.01
CA PHE A 296 10.55 24.37 -13.59
C PHE A 296 9.79 25.31 -12.68
N ILE A 297 9.00 24.78 -11.74
CA ILE A 297 8.39 25.61 -10.68
C ILE A 297 9.47 26.11 -9.73
N LEU A 298 10.37 25.24 -9.26
CA LEU A 298 11.40 25.64 -8.31
C LEU A 298 12.54 26.46 -8.95
N PHE A 299 12.77 26.28 -10.26
CA PHE A 299 13.79 27.01 -11.02
C PHE A 299 13.23 27.57 -12.35
N PRO A 300 12.40 28.64 -12.30
CA PRO A 300 11.80 29.25 -13.48
C PRO A 300 12.82 29.76 -14.50
N GLU A 301 14.05 30.08 -14.07
CA GLU A 301 15.15 30.50 -14.94
C GLU A 301 15.57 29.43 -15.97
N LEU A 302 15.20 28.16 -15.76
CA LEU A 302 15.46 27.06 -16.68
C LEU A 302 14.41 26.96 -17.80
N ILE A 303 13.35 27.78 -17.77
CA ILE A 303 12.28 27.77 -18.77
C ILE A 303 12.72 28.59 -20.00
N PRO A 304 12.78 28.00 -21.21
CA PRO A 304 13.09 28.74 -22.41
C PRO A 304 12.02 29.78 -22.73
N LYS A 305 12.42 30.88 -23.37
CA LYS A 305 11.48 31.94 -23.80
C LYS A 305 10.33 31.37 -24.64
N GLY A 306 9.10 31.71 -24.26
CA GLY A 306 7.88 31.27 -24.94
C GLY A 306 7.39 29.86 -24.58
N LYS A 307 8.07 29.12 -23.69
CA LYS A 307 7.64 27.79 -23.24
C LYS A 307 6.77 27.78 -21.98
N LEU A 308 6.62 28.93 -21.32
CA LEU A 308 5.80 29.08 -20.13
C LEU A 308 4.34 28.59 -20.30
N PRO A 309 3.63 28.87 -21.42
CA PRO A 309 2.29 28.31 -21.64
C PRO A 309 2.26 26.77 -21.69
N ASN A 310 3.33 26.14 -22.20
CA ASN A 310 3.44 24.69 -22.24
C ASN A 310 3.61 24.13 -20.81
N LEU A 311 4.46 24.75 -19.99
CA LEU A 311 4.62 24.36 -18.59
C LEU A 311 3.29 24.44 -17.83
N TRP A 312 2.58 25.55 -17.98
CA TRP A 312 1.28 25.72 -17.34
C TRP A 312 0.29 24.60 -17.72
N LYS A 313 0.25 24.20 -18.99
CA LYS A 313 -0.55 23.05 -19.46
C LYS A 313 -0.23 21.78 -18.68
N GLU A 314 1.05 21.47 -18.52
CA GLU A 314 1.51 20.29 -17.77
C GLU A 314 1.22 20.40 -16.28
N ILE A 315 1.35 21.60 -15.68
CA ILE A 315 0.95 21.88 -14.30
C ILE A 315 -0.52 21.57 -14.10
N LEU A 316 -1.41 22.07 -14.98
CA LEU A 316 -2.84 21.76 -14.91
C LEU A 316 -3.11 20.27 -15.02
N THR A 317 -2.42 19.56 -15.92
CA THR A 317 -2.56 18.10 -16.03
C THR A 317 -2.21 17.40 -14.73
N VAL A 318 -1.28 17.92 -13.90
CA VAL A 318 -1.00 17.35 -12.58
C VAL A 318 -2.08 17.76 -11.57
N VAL A 319 -2.38 19.05 -11.43
CA VAL A 319 -3.23 19.56 -10.33
C VAL A 319 -4.73 19.32 -10.54
N GLN A 320 -5.22 19.18 -11.78
CA GLN A 320 -6.66 18.98 -12.05
C GLN A 320 -7.15 17.57 -11.80
N ASN A 321 -6.27 16.58 -11.67
CA ASN A 321 -6.68 15.21 -11.38
C ASN A 321 -7.26 15.05 -9.96
N SER A 322 -7.37 16.13 -9.19
CA SER A 322 -7.98 16.11 -7.85
C SER A 322 -9.48 16.32 -7.81
N ASP A 323 -10.11 16.77 -8.90
CA ASP A 323 -11.56 17.00 -8.91
C ASP A 323 -12.28 15.65 -9.05
N ASN A 324 -13.17 15.30 -8.11
CA ASN A 324 -14.00 14.09 -8.19
C ASN A 324 -14.86 14.04 -9.46
N LYS A 325 -15.15 15.19 -10.09
CA LYS A 325 -15.80 15.23 -11.42
C LYS A 325 -14.94 14.62 -12.52
N ASN A 326 -13.63 14.55 -12.30
CA ASN A 326 -12.63 14.01 -13.20
C ASN A 326 -12.37 12.51 -13.01
N GLU A 327 -13.11 11.77 -12.16
CA GLU A 327 -13.06 10.29 -12.15
C GLU A 327 -13.38 9.69 -13.53
N SER A 328 -14.14 10.43 -14.34
CA SER A 328 -14.46 10.11 -15.74
C SER A 328 -13.34 10.44 -16.72
N THR A 329 -12.35 11.25 -16.33
CA THR A 329 -11.25 11.65 -17.20
C THR A 329 -10.20 10.56 -17.30
N PRO A 330 -9.61 10.36 -18.49
CA PRO A 330 -8.57 9.38 -18.68
C PRO A 330 -7.37 9.55 -17.74
N ASP A 331 -6.88 10.77 -17.57
CA ASP A 331 -5.62 11.04 -16.87
C ASP A 331 -5.68 10.83 -15.34
N PHE A 332 -6.86 10.67 -14.76
CA PHE A 332 -7.09 10.42 -13.34
C PHE A 332 -6.63 9.02 -12.89
N SER A 333 -6.92 8.00 -13.70
CA SER A 333 -6.83 6.59 -13.26
C SER A 333 -5.41 6.17 -12.85
N PRO A 334 -4.33 6.58 -13.57
CA PRO A 334 -2.96 6.27 -13.15
C PRO A 334 -2.54 6.84 -11.79
N TRP A 335 -3.06 8.01 -11.39
CA TRP A 335 -2.82 8.61 -10.08
C TRP A 335 -3.61 7.89 -9.00
N ALA A 336 -4.91 7.67 -9.23
CA ALA A 336 -5.79 7.00 -8.28
C ALA A 336 -5.36 5.55 -8.02
N LEU A 337 -4.83 4.84 -9.02
CA LEU A 337 -4.27 3.51 -8.85
C LEU A 337 -3.13 3.48 -7.81
N ARG A 338 -2.16 4.41 -7.92
CA ARG A 338 -1.02 4.51 -6.99
C ARG A 338 -1.47 4.84 -5.57
N ARG A 339 -2.41 5.79 -5.46
CA ARG A 339 -3.00 6.15 -4.17
C ARG A 339 -3.71 4.96 -3.52
N ASP A 340 -4.59 4.29 -4.26
CA ASP A 340 -5.40 3.18 -3.72
C ASP A 340 -4.50 1.99 -3.33
N LEU A 341 -3.43 1.72 -4.10
CA LEU A 341 -2.40 0.75 -3.73
C LEU A 341 -1.63 1.16 -2.46
N ALA A 342 -1.21 2.42 -2.35
CA ALA A 342 -0.48 2.90 -1.16
C ALA A 342 -1.34 2.86 0.10
N LEU A 343 -2.62 3.24 0.01
CA LEU A 343 -3.60 3.07 1.07
C LEU A 343 -3.77 1.60 1.46
N HIS A 344 -3.96 0.74 0.46
CA HIS A 344 -4.11 -0.70 0.66
C HIS A 344 -2.91 -1.29 1.41
N TYR A 345 -1.69 -1.01 0.95
CA TYR A 345 -0.49 -1.52 1.60
C TYR A 345 -0.27 -0.92 2.99
N THR A 346 -0.62 0.35 3.20
CA THR A 346 -0.57 0.95 4.55
C THR A 346 -1.49 0.21 5.50
N TYR A 347 -2.77 0.02 5.12
CA TYR A 347 -3.73 -0.71 5.95
C TYR A 347 -3.32 -2.17 6.18
N HIS A 348 -2.88 -2.86 5.12
CA HIS A 348 -2.43 -4.25 5.20
C HIS A 348 -1.25 -4.38 6.16
N LEU A 349 -0.24 -3.52 6.05
CA LEU A 349 0.94 -3.58 6.90
C LEU A 349 0.61 -3.17 8.34
N GLU A 350 -0.12 -2.07 8.57
CA GLU A 350 -0.52 -1.66 9.92
C GLU A 350 -1.38 -2.75 10.61
N ALA A 351 -2.19 -3.50 9.87
CA ALA A 351 -2.97 -4.61 10.42
C ALA A 351 -2.12 -5.82 10.83
N ASN A 352 -0.95 -6.01 10.21
CA ASN A 352 -0.07 -7.15 10.46
C ASN A 352 1.19 -6.81 11.29
N LEU A 353 1.55 -5.53 11.42
CA LEU A 353 2.77 -5.03 12.08
C LEU A 353 2.40 -3.99 13.15
N PRO A 354 1.85 -4.41 14.31
CA PRO A 354 1.55 -3.49 15.39
C PRO A 354 2.81 -2.84 15.96
N GLU A 355 2.66 -1.61 16.51
CA GLU A 355 3.72 -0.81 17.16
C GLU A 355 4.87 -0.34 16.26
N ASN A 356 4.76 -0.57 14.96
CA ASN A 356 5.78 -0.16 14.01
C ASN A 356 5.74 1.35 13.72
N ASP A 357 6.79 1.83 13.09
CA ASP A 357 6.98 3.22 12.72
C ASP A 357 6.14 3.59 11.48
N GLY A 358 5.18 4.50 11.64
CA GLY A 358 4.26 4.91 10.57
C GLY A 358 4.96 5.53 9.36
N GLY A 359 6.10 6.20 9.56
CA GLY A 359 6.91 6.74 8.48
C GLY A 359 7.53 5.64 7.62
N SER A 360 8.07 4.60 8.25
CA SER A 360 8.64 3.42 7.58
C SER A 360 7.58 2.64 6.81
N ILE A 361 6.42 2.39 7.41
CA ILE A 361 5.28 1.74 6.74
C ILE A 361 4.84 2.55 5.52
N GLY A 362 4.62 3.86 5.69
CA GLY A 362 4.21 4.74 4.60
C GLY A 362 5.23 4.78 3.46
N TYR A 363 6.52 4.82 3.80
CA TYR A 363 7.61 4.85 2.82
C TYR A 363 7.63 3.57 1.97
N PHE A 364 7.57 2.41 2.62
CA PHE A 364 7.46 1.13 1.93
C PHE A 364 6.19 1.04 1.09
N ALA A 365 5.03 1.46 1.62
CA ALA A 365 3.75 1.36 0.93
C ALA A 365 3.74 2.17 -0.38
N TRP A 366 4.30 3.38 -0.39
CA TRP A 366 4.42 4.19 -1.61
C TRP A 366 5.44 3.62 -2.58
N TRP A 367 6.61 3.18 -2.10
CA TRP A 367 7.61 2.53 -2.94
C TRP A 367 7.01 1.31 -3.64
N PHE A 368 6.36 0.42 -2.88
CA PHE A 368 5.83 -0.82 -3.40
C PHE A 368 4.60 -0.58 -4.29
N SER A 369 3.77 0.40 -3.96
CA SER A 369 2.71 0.88 -4.86
C SER A 369 3.26 1.26 -6.24
N GLU A 370 4.38 1.97 -6.31
CA GLU A 370 5.01 2.29 -7.60
C GLU A 370 5.54 1.02 -8.31
N GLN A 371 6.17 0.09 -7.57
CA GLN A 371 6.65 -1.16 -8.16
C GLN A 371 5.52 -1.96 -8.81
N VAL A 372 4.35 -2.01 -8.16
CA VAL A 372 3.15 -2.71 -8.66
C VAL A 372 2.49 -1.94 -9.79
N ALA A 373 2.34 -0.62 -9.66
CA ALA A 373 1.77 0.21 -10.71
C ALA A 373 2.60 0.16 -12.00
N ALA A 374 3.93 0.06 -11.91
CA ALA A 374 4.84 -0.04 -13.05
C ALA A 374 4.81 -1.40 -13.77
N VAL A 375 4.14 -2.41 -13.20
CA VAL A 375 3.93 -3.71 -13.87
C VAL A 375 2.77 -3.65 -14.85
N PHE A 376 1.76 -2.81 -14.61
CA PHE A 376 0.64 -2.65 -15.51
C PHE A 376 1.03 -1.87 -16.78
N PRO A 377 0.33 -2.10 -17.90
CA PRO A 377 0.48 -1.24 -19.06
C PRO A 377 0.26 0.24 -18.68
N PRO A 378 1.07 1.17 -19.22
CA PRO A 378 1.08 2.58 -18.79
C PRO A 378 -0.13 3.37 -19.29
N ASP A 379 -1.03 2.76 -20.05
CA ASP A 379 -2.22 3.42 -20.54
C ASP A 379 -3.30 3.56 -19.47
N VAL A 380 -4.13 4.58 -19.66
CA VAL A 380 -5.22 4.91 -18.76
C VAL A 380 -6.21 3.76 -18.58
N THR A 381 -6.57 3.08 -19.66
CA THR A 381 -7.65 2.08 -19.65
C THR A 381 -7.23 0.89 -18.80
N SER A 382 -5.98 0.45 -18.95
CA SER A 382 -5.35 -0.54 -18.08
C SER A 382 -5.32 -0.09 -16.63
N ALA A 383 -4.85 1.14 -16.34
CA ALA A 383 -4.82 1.66 -14.98
C ALA A 383 -6.20 1.65 -14.31
N LYS A 384 -7.25 2.05 -15.05
CA LYS A 384 -8.64 1.99 -14.59
C LYS A 384 -9.09 0.55 -14.32
N PHE A 385 -8.83 -0.35 -15.26
CA PHE A 385 -9.21 -1.76 -15.15
C PHE A 385 -8.61 -2.41 -13.90
N TYR A 386 -7.29 -2.32 -13.70
CA TYR A 386 -6.64 -2.96 -12.56
C TYR A 386 -7.02 -2.30 -11.23
N ARG A 387 -7.18 -0.98 -11.21
CA ARG A 387 -7.70 -0.27 -10.04
C ARG A 387 -9.08 -0.83 -9.64
N GLU A 388 -10.01 -0.90 -10.58
CA GLU A 388 -11.38 -1.33 -10.32
C GLU A 388 -11.51 -2.83 -10.02
N LYS A 389 -10.73 -3.68 -10.71
CA LYS A 389 -10.88 -5.13 -10.61
C LYS A 389 -10.02 -5.78 -9.54
N TRP A 390 -8.85 -5.23 -9.26
CA TRP A 390 -7.90 -5.83 -8.31
C TRP A 390 -7.78 -5.00 -7.04
N VAL A 391 -7.53 -3.70 -7.18
CA VAL A 391 -7.13 -2.85 -6.04
C VAL A 391 -8.30 -2.43 -5.17
N LYS A 392 -9.45 -2.04 -5.72
CA LYS A 392 -10.60 -1.57 -4.92
C LYS A 392 -11.08 -2.59 -3.90
N ASN A 393 -11.28 -3.85 -4.33
CA ASN A 393 -11.68 -4.92 -3.41
C ASN A 393 -10.61 -5.17 -2.34
N ALA A 394 -9.33 -5.15 -2.72
CA ALA A 394 -8.24 -5.33 -1.78
C ALA A 394 -8.17 -4.21 -0.74
N LEU A 395 -8.32 -2.96 -1.18
CA LEU A 395 -8.37 -1.79 -0.32
C LEU A 395 -9.54 -1.86 0.67
N GLU A 396 -10.72 -2.28 0.22
CA GLU A 396 -11.89 -2.51 1.08
C GLU A 396 -11.60 -3.57 2.16
N CYS A 397 -11.03 -4.72 1.76
CA CYS A 397 -10.63 -5.77 2.69
C CYS A 397 -9.56 -5.31 3.70
N SER A 398 -8.52 -4.62 3.24
CA SER A 398 -7.43 -4.14 4.09
C SER A 398 -7.90 -3.06 5.05
N SER A 399 -8.78 -2.15 4.62
CA SER A 399 -9.38 -1.14 5.50
C SER A 399 -10.16 -1.79 6.64
N LEU A 400 -10.98 -2.82 6.36
CA LEU A 400 -11.68 -3.59 7.39
C LEU A 400 -10.70 -4.33 8.31
N SER A 401 -9.63 -4.90 7.75
CA SER A 401 -8.55 -5.57 8.49
C SER A 401 -7.87 -4.61 9.46
N TRP A 402 -7.53 -3.42 8.98
CA TRP A 402 -6.88 -2.36 9.72
C TRP A 402 -7.75 -1.87 10.89
N LEU A 403 -9.04 -1.59 10.63
CA LEU A 403 -10.00 -1.23 11.67
C LEU A 403 -10.13 -2.35 12.71
N ALA A 404 -10.19 -3.62 12.30
CA ALA A 404 -10.34 -4.74 13.23
C ALA A 404 -9.04 -5.08 13.99
N ALA A 405 -7.87 -4.87 13.38
CA ALA A 405 -6.58 -5.02 14.03
C ALA A 405 -6.41 -4.00 15.14
N SER A 406 -6.69 -2.73 14.81
CA SER A 406 -6.59 -1.60 15.73
C SER A 406 -5.20 -1.50 16.36
N SER A 407 -4.19 -1.69 15.52
CA SER A 407 -2.79 -1.59 15.89
C SER A 407 -2.44 -0.16 16.29
N PRO A 408 -1.80 0.06 17.45
CA PRO A 408 -1.18 1.35 17.74
C PRO A 408 0.02 1.52 16.79
N ILE A 409 0.01 2.59 15.99
CA ILE A 409 1.06 2.90 15.02
C ILE A 409 1.61 4.30 15.33
N GLN A 410 2.92 4.47 15.23
CA GLN A 410 3.54 5.77 15.53
C GLN A 410 3.06 6.85 14.55
N ARG A 411 2.87 8.06 15.08
CA ARG A 411 2.51 9.25 14.29
C ARG A 411 3.64 9.60 13.32
N SER A 412 3.27 10.08 12.14
CA SER A 412 4.20 10.45 11.06
C SER A 412 3.49 11.36 10.06
N SER A 413 4.23 12.30 9.48
CA SER A 413 3.75 13.17 8.39
C SER A 413 3.37 12.33 7.17
N LEU A 414 4.18 11.34 6.78
CA LEU A 414 3.91 10.46 5.65
C LEU A 414 2.67 9.58 5.88
N ARG A 415 2.49 9.06 7.09
CA ARG A 415 1.27 8.33 7.46
C ARG A 415 0.03 9.22 7.31
N GLN A 416 0.10 10.45 7.81
CA GLN A 416 -0.97 11.44 7.67
C GLN A 416 -1.29 11.75 6.21
N ILE A 417 -0.25 11.98 5.39
CA ILE A 417 -0.38 12.23 3.95
C ILE A 417 -1.08 11.04 3.27
N THR A 418 -0.64 9.83 3.56
CA THR A 418 -1.16 8.62 2.92
C THR A 418 -2.62 8.36 3.27
N LEU A 419 -3.00 8.51 4.54
CA LEU A 419 -4.35 8.21 5.02
C LEU A 419 -5.37 9.32 4.77
N SER A 420 -4.92 10.55 4.52
CA SER A 420 -5.80 11.73 4.49
C SER A 420 -5.70 12.62 3.25
N VAL A 421 -4.69 12.43 2.39
CA VAL A 421 -4.52 13.27 1.19
C VAL A 421 -4.78 12.45 -0.05
N GLU A 422 -5.83 12.81 -0.79
CA GLU A 422 -6.20 12.07 -2.00
C GLU A 422 -5.16 12.21 -3.12
N PHE A 423 -4.60 13.40 -3.32
CA PHE A 423 -3.67 13.68 -4.42
C PHE A 423 -2.42 14.39 -3.90
N PRO A 424 -1.50 13.66 -3.24
CA PRO A 424 -0.39 14.28 -2.53
C PRO A 424 0.55 15.04 -3.48
N TRP A 425 0.76 14.57 -4.71
CA TRP A 425 1.59 15.26 -5.70
C TRP A 425 0.99 16.57 -6.21
N SER A 426 -0.33 16.64 -6.37
CA SER A 426 -1.02 17.88 -6.77
C SER A 426 -0.83 18.96 -5.72
N VAL A 427 -1.08 18.61 -4.45
CA VAL A 427 -0.91 19.51 -3.30
C VAL A 427 0.56 19.89 -3.11
N ALA A 428 1.48 18.94 -3.27
CA ALA A 428 2.91 19.20 -3.20
C ALA A 428 3.36 20.21 -4.26
N LEU A 429 2.91 20.04 -5.50
CA LEU A 429 3.24 20.94 -6.59
C LEU A 429 2.74 22.37 -6.32
N LEU A 430 1.49 22.49 -5.83
CA LEU A 430 0.91 23.76 -5.42
C LEU A 430 1.69 24.36 -4.25
N THR A 431 2.12 23.56 -3.28
CA THR A 431 2.89 24.05 -2.10
C THR A 431 4.26 24.59 -2.52
N MET A 432 4.95 23.92 -3.43
CA MET A 432 6.25 24.37 -3.95
C MET A 432 6.16 25.64 -4.81
N MET A 433 5.01 25.88 -5.45
CA MET A 433 4.79 27.05 -6.30
C MET A 433 4.78 28.38 -5.54
N GLY A 434 4.60 28.33 -4.22
CA GLY A 434 4.43 29.52 -3.39
C GLY A 434 5.58 30.51 -3.53
N GLU A 435 6.82 30.06 -3.61
CA GLU A 435 7.98 30.96 -3.69
C GLU A 435 8.12 31.62 -5.07
N SER A 436 7.86 30.87 -6.15
CA SER A 436 8.13 31.25 -7.53
C SER A 436 6.92 31.67 -8.36
N LEU A 437 5.69 31.68 -7.80
CA LEU A 437 4.46 31.94 -8.56
C LEU A 437 4.52 33.22 -9.41
N ASN A 438 5.12 34.29 -8.89
CA ASN A 438 5.22 35.57 -9.62
C ASN A 438 6.11 35.46 -10.87
N GLU A 439 7.15 34.62 -10.82
CA GLU A 439 8.07 34.37 -11.95
C GLU A 439 7.42 33.50 -13.04
N LEU A 440 6.36 32.77 -12.70
CA LEU A 440 5.55 31.97 -13.63
C LEU A 440 4.51 32.80 -14.39
N ASP A 441 4.53 34.13 -14.25
CA ASP A 441 3.64 35.10 -14.90
C ASP A 441 2.17 34.65 -15.04
N PRO A 442 1.42 34.56 -13.91
CA PRO A 442 0.00 34.20 -13.93
C PRO A 442 -0.86 35.14 -14.78
N THR A 443 -0.39 36.38 -15.00
CA THR A 443 -1.14 37.41 -15.73
C THR A 443 -1.17 37.16 -17.23
N ALA A 444 -0.13 36.52 -17.78
CA ALA A 444 -0.05 36.13 -19.18
C ALA A 444 -0.94 34.93 -19.55
N LEU A 445 -1.55 34.26 -18.56
CA LEU A 445 -2.46 33.14 -18.80
C LEU A 445 -3.80 33.60 -19.39
N ALA A 446 -4.32 32.79 -20.31
CA ALA A 446 -5.69 32.93 -20.79
C ALA A 446 -6.71 32.75 -19.64
N GLU A 447 -7.86 33.42 -19.74
CA GLU A 447 -8.86 33.46 -18.68
C GLU A 447 -9.43 32.08 -18.33
N ASP A 448 -9.67 31.24 -19.35
CA ASP A 448 -10.11 29.85 -19.18
C ASP A 448 -9.11 29.04 -18.37
N PHE A 449 -7.81 29.26 -18.62
CA PHE A 449 -6.71 28.61 -17.94
C PHE A 449 -6.60 29.03 -16.48
N ARG A 450 -6.73 30.34 -16.20
CA ARG A 450 -6.75 30.87 -14.83
C ARG A 450 -7.92 30.31 -14.03
N LYS A 451 -9.12 30.27 -14.62
CA LYS A 451 -10.30 29.68 -13.97
C LYS A 451 -10.08 28.20 -13.64
N ARG A 452 -9.57 27.44 -14.60
CA ARG A 452 -9.23 26.03 -14.46
C ARG A 452 -8.18 25.76 -13.38
N PHE A 453 -7.21 26.65 -13.22
CA PHE A 453 -6.22 26.56 -12.14
C PHE A 453 -6.83 26.96 -10.79
N GLN A 454 -7.64 28.02 -10.74
CA GLN A 454 -8.37 28.44 -9.55
C GLN A 454 -9.25 27.30 -9.00
N ASP A 455 -10.02 26.64 -9.87
CA ASP A 455 -10.87 25.52 -9.48
C ASP A 455 -10.05 24.35 -8.91
N ALA A 456 -8.92 24.04 -9.54
CA ALA A 456 -7.99 23.01 -9.07
C ALA A 456 -7.33 23.38 -7.74
N LEU A 457 -6.88 24.62 -7.58
CA LEU A 457 -6.28 25.13 -6.34
C LEU A 457 -7.27 24.99 -5.19
N VAL A 458 -8.50 25.49 -5.37
CA VAL A 458 -9.56 25.41 -4.35
C VAL A 458 -9.88 23.96 -3.98
N SER A 459 -10.07 23.09 -4.99
CA SER A 459 -10.33 21.66 -4.79
C SER A 459 -9.22 20.98 -3.98
N ASN A 460 -7.96 21.16 -4.36
CA ASN A 460 -6.81 20.59 -3.66
C ASN A 460 -6.65 21.17 -2.25
N THR A 461 -6.88 22.47 -2.07
CA THR A 461 -6.81 23.11 -0.75
C THR A 461 -7.84 22.51 0.20
N PHE A 462 -9.07 22.30 -0.25
CA PHE A 462 -10.12 21.70 0.58
C PHE A 462 -9.77 20.28 1.03
N SER A 463 -9.18 19.46 0.15
CA SER A 463 -8.79 18.09 0.50
C SER A 463 -7.65 18.01 1.52
N VAL A 464 -6.97 19.13 1.79
CA VAL A 464 -5.87 19.18 2.76
C VAL A 464 -6.06 20.13 3.92
N LEU A 465 -7.29 20.56 4.22
CA LEU A 465 -7.55 21.37 5.42
C LEU A 465 -7.47 20.55 6.73
N PRO A 466 -6.77 21.03 7.77
CA PRO A 466 -5.90 22.20 7.78
C PRO A 466 -4.57 21.86 7.09
N PHE A 467 -4.07 22.84 6.33
CA PHE A 467 -2.75 22.80 5.70
C PHE A 467 -1.78 23.67 6.49
N SER A 468 -0.49 23.37 6.39
CA SER A 468 0.57 24.15 7.01
C SER A 468 0.56 25.58 6.47
N ILE A 469 0.50 26.54 7.39
CA ILE A 469 0.61 27.98 7.10
C ILE A 469 2.03 28.46 7.36
N ASN A 470 2.69 27.88 8.36
CA ASN A 470 4.07 28.20 8.70
C ASN A 470 5.02 27.27 7.96
N LYS A 471 6.19 27.79 7.58
CA LYS A 471 7.27 26.96 7.07
C LYS A 471 7.89 26.18 8.23
N THR A 472 7.97 24.86 8.07
CA THR A 472 8.79 24.01 8.92
C THR A 472 10.27 24.27 8.59
N ASP A 473 11.15 24.29 9.59
CA ASP A 473 12.58 24.60 9.37
C ASP A 473 13.30 23.52 8.55
N ASN A 474 12.86 22.26 8.64
CA ASN A 474 13.48 21.13 7.97
C ASN A 474 12.40 20.13 7.50
N PRO A 475 11.60 20.48 6.48
CA PRO A 475 10.53 19.62 5.99
C PRO A 475 11.11 18.41 5.25
N THR A 476 10.50 17.24 5.44
CA THR A 476 10.82 16.03 4.67
C THR A 476 10.04 16.02 3.37
N PHE A 477 8.75 16.36 3.44
CA PHE A 477 7.81 16.35 2.33
C PHE A 477 7.37 17.76 1.95
N ALA A 478 7.04 17.97 0.68
CA ALA A 478 6.59 19.27 0.19
C ALA A 478 5.31 19.75 0.89
N LEU A 479 4.43 18.83 1.30
CA LEU A 479 3.17 19.17 2.00
C LEU A 479 3.38 19.72 3.42
N GLU A 480 4.59 19.61 3.96
CA GLU A 480 4.95 20.23 5.24
C GLU A 480 5.31 21.73 5.07
N GLY A 481 5.42 22.21 3.82
CA GLY A 481 5.61 23.62 3.48
C GLY A 481 4.32 24.45 3.52
N SER A 482 4.44 25.76 3.30
CA SER A 482 3.31 26.69 3.32
C SER A 482 2.51 26.66 2.02
N LEU A 483 1.35 25.98 2.01
CA LEU A 483 0.39 26.11 0.89
C LEU A 483 -0.29 27.50 0.90
N ALA A 484 -0.34 28.15 2.07
CA ALA A 484 -0.90 29.49 2.22
C ALA A 484 -0.21 30.51 1.31
N ASP A 485 1.11 30.39 1.12
CA ASP A 485 1.91 31.29 0.27
C ASP A 485 1.39 31.29 -1.18
N THR A 486 1.13 30.10 -1.73
CA THR A 486 0.57 29.95 -3.09
C THR A 486 -0.83 30.52 -3.16
N ILE A 487 -1.69 30.21 -2.18
CA ILE A 487 -3.08 30.67 -2.15
C ILE A 487 -3.15 32.20 -2.12
N LEU A 488 -2.39 32.83 -1.22
CA LEU A 488 -2.42 34.28 -1.03
C LEU A 488 -1.83 35.03 -2.21
N LYS A 489 -0.71 34.57 -2.78
CA LYS A 489 -0.16 35.17 -4.01
C LYS A 489 -1.09 34.99 -5.20
N TRP A 490 -1.68 33.79 -5.36
CA TRP A 490 -2.65 33.55 -6.43
C TRP A 490 -3.88 34.47 -6.31
N ALA A 491 -4.34 34.74 -5.09
CA ALA A 491 -5.46 35.62 -4.81
C ALA A 491 -5.27 37.06 -5.31
N GLU A 492 -4.02 37.54 -5.43
CA GLU A 492 -3.71 38.87 -5.96
C GLU A 492 -4.06 39.01 -7.46
N TYR A 493 -4.16 37.88 -8.17
CA TYR A 493 -4.49 37.84 -9.60
C TYR A 493 -5.98 37.57 -9.88
N GLN A 494 -6.82 37.47 -8.84
CA GLN A 494 -8.23 37.14 -8.96
C GLN A 494 -9.14 38.36 -8.77
N THR A 495 -10.43 38.19 -9.07
CA THR A 495 -11.47 39.16 -8.70
C THR A 495 -11.53 39.32 -7.18
N GLU A 496 -11.98 40.48 -6.68
CA GLU A 496 -12.08 40.74 -5.24
C GLU A 496 -12.95 39.70 -4.49
N GLU A 497 -13.99 39.17 -5.15
CA GLU A 497 -14.81 38.07 -4.61
C GLU A 497 -13.99 36.79 -4.39
N HIS A 498 -13.29 36.32 -5.43
CA HIS A 498 -12.46 35.13 -5.34
C HIS A 498 -11.28 35.31 -4.37
N LYS A 499 -10.67 36.50 -4.37
CA LYS A 499 -9.60 36.88 -3.44
C LYS A 499 -10.05 36.76 -2.00
N LYS A 500 -11.24 37.31 -1.66
CA LYS A 500 -11.83 37.18 -0.33
C LYS A 500 -12.09 35.71 0.02
N GLY A 501 -12.61 34.92 -0.92
CA GLY A 501 -12.82 33.49 -0.72
C GLY A 501 -11.53 32.73 -0.39
N LEU A 502 -10.44 32.99 -1.12
CA LEU A 502 -9.13 32.39 -0.86
C LEU A 502 -8.54 32.83 0.49
N GLN A 503 -8.70 34.09 0.89
CA GLN A 503 -8.28 34.57 2.20
C GLN A 503 -9.07 33.89 3.34
N GLN A 504 -10.38 33.70 3.16
CA GLN A 504 -11.21 32.96 4.11
C GLN A 504 -10.79 31.49 4.23
N LEU A 505 -10.33 30.85 3.14
CA LEU A 505 -9.77 29.50 3.21
C LEU A 505 -8.52 29.43 4.09
N VAL A 506 -7.62 30.41 3.98
CA VAL A 506 -6.41 30.50 4.82
C VAL A 506 -6.78 30.75 6.28
N GLU A 507 -7.71 31.66 6.54
CA GLU A 507 -8.21 31.93 7.90
C GLU A 507 -8.85 30.67 8.52
N MET A 508 -9.68 29.96 7.75
CA MET A 508 -10.28 28.70 8.19
C MET A 508 -9.23 27.63 8.47
N SER A 509 -8.19 27.52 7.64
CA SER A 509 -7.06 26.61 7.90
C SER A 509 -6.35 26.97 9.20
N ASN A 510 -6.20 28.27 9.51
CA ASN A 510 -5.56 28.72 10.74
C ASN A 510 -6.39 28.34 11.98
N ILE A 511 -7.72 28.53 11.90
CA ILE A 511 -8.65 28.19 12.97
C ILE A 511 -8.67 26.67 13.21
N LEU A 512 -8.86 25.87 12.15
CA LEU A 512 -8.88 24.40 12.25
C LEU A 512 -7.49 23.80 12.50
N GLY A 513 -6.44 24.57 12.24
CA GLY A 513 -5.05 24.22 12.47
C GLY A 513 -4.61 24.34 13.92
N SER A 514 -5.32 25.12 14.76
CA SER A 514 -5.05 25.21 16.20
C SER A 514 -5.90 24.20 16.98
N SER A 515 -5.35 23.66 18.06
CA SER A 515 -6.06 22.69 18.89
C SER A 515 -7.34 23.29 19.50
N GLU A 516 -7.26 24.54 19.99
CA GLU A 516 -8.39 25.28 20.53
C GLU A 516 -9.48 25.55 19.49
N GLY A 517 -9.11 26.02 18.29
CA GLY A 517 -10.06 26.34 17.23
C GLY A 517 -10.72 25.09 16.66
N LEU A 518 -9.98 23.98 16.54
CA LEU A 518 -10.54 22.70 16.13
C LEU A 518 -11.52 22.15 17.18
N LEU A 519 -11.17 22.18 18.48
CA LEU A 519 -12.06 21.71 19.55
C LEU A 519 -13.36 22.51 19.59
N GLU A 520 -13.29 23.83 19.46
CA GLU A 520 -14.47 24.69 19.39
C GLU A 520 -15.34 24.39 18.15
N ALA A 521 -14.70 24.10 17.01
CA ALA A 521 -15.41 23.70 15.80
C ALA A 521 -16.11 22.33 15.95
N VAL A 522 -15.46 21.35 16.59
CA VAL A 522 -16.06 20.04 16.87
C VAL A 522 -17.22 20.17 17.86
N LYS A 523 -17.10 21.02 18.87
CA LYS A 523 -18.18 21.31 19.82
C LYS A 523 -19.43 21.85 19.14
N LYS A 524 -19.26 22.72 18.13
CA LYS A 524 -20.33 23.33 17.34
C LYS A 524 -20.73 22.55 16.09
N LEU A 525 -20.24 21.32 15.92
CA LEU A 525 -20.38 20.57 14.67
C LEU A 525 -21.85 20.45 14.19
N GLY A 526 -22.78 20.20 15.11
CA GLY A 526 -24.22 20.09 14.79
C GLY A 526 -24.89 21.40 14.36
N GLU A 527 -24.25 22.55 14.58
CA GLU A 527 -24.76 23.87 14.20
C GLU A 527 -24.34 24.28 12.78
N PHE A 528 -23.35 23.58 12.20
CA PHE A 528 -22.80 23.88 10.89
C PHE A 528 -23.60 23.26 9.76
N ASP A 529 -23.50 23.85 8.57
CA ASP A 529 -24.00 23.24 7.34
C ASP A 529 -23.14 22.04 6.93
N LEU A 530 -23.66 21.21 6.03
CA LEU A 530 -23.00 19.98 5.60
C LEU A 530 -21.56 20.18 5.08
N PRO A 531 -21.27 21.20 4.23
CA PRO A 531 -19.89 21.47 3.81
C PRO A 531 -18.95 21.74 4.98
N LYS A 532 -19.34 22.62 5.91
CA LYS A 532 -18.48 22.95 7.05
C LYS A 532 -18.35 21.79 8.03
N GLN A 533 -19.40 20.99 8.24
CA GLN A 533 -19.33 19.74 9.01
C GLN A 533 -18.28 18.79 8.45
N THR A 534 -18.29 18.61 7.13
CA THR A 534 -17.34 17.75 6.41
C THR A 534 -15.90 18.25 6.61
N LEU A 535 -15.68 19.56 6.49
CA LEU A 535 -14.36 20.17 6.68
C LEU A 535 -13.82 20.00 8.11
N VAL A 536 -14.66 20.17 9.13
CA VAL A 536 -14.27 19.96 10.52
C VAL A 536 -13.88 18.51 10.78
N CYS A 537 -14.60 17.54 10.20
CA CYS A 537 -14.27 16.12 10.36
C CYS A 537 -12.98 15.74 9.63
N PHE A 538 -12.75 16.26 8.41
CA PHE A 538 -11.46 16.09 7.73
C PHE A 538 -10.30 16.70 8.52
N ALA A 539 -10.51 17.90 9.07
CA ALA A 539 -9.53 18.56 9.90
C ALA A 539 -9.18 17.73 11.15
N LEU A 540 -10.20 17.21 11.82
CA LEU A 540 -10.03 16.32 12.97
C LEU A 540 -9.24 15.06 12.58
N LYS A 541 -9.65 14.35 11.52
CA LYS A 541 -8.97 13.14 11.04
C LYS A 541 -7.48 13.36 10.81
N ARG A 542 -7.12 14.46 10.13
CA ARG A 542 -5.71 14.80 9.87
C ARG A 542 -4.96 15.11 11.15
N LYS A 543 -5.57 15.90 12.04
CA LYS A 543 -4.94 16.37 13.26
C LYS A 543 -4.70 15.27 14.27
N VAL A 544 -5.61 14.31 14.43
CA VAL A 544 -5.41 13.19 15.37
C VAL A 544 -4.22 12.30 14.98
N LEU A 545 -3.84 12.27 13.70
CA LEU A 545 -2.69 11.50 13.21
C LEU A 545 -1.32 12.14 13.53
N ILE A 546 -1.29 13.42 13.96
CA ILE A 546 -0.05 14.17 14.20
C ILE A 546 0.01 14.85 15.57
N ASP A 547 -1.13 15.19 16.17
CA ASP A 547 -1.22 15.96 17.42
C ASP A 547 -1.80 15.11 18.57
N PRO A 548 -0.97 14.60 19.51
CA PRO A 548 -1.44 13.85 20.68
C PRO A 548 -2.31 14.66 21.64
N THR A 549 -2.22 16.00 21.62
CA THR A 549 -2.79 16.84 22.68
C THR A 549 -4.31 16.98 22.59
N LEU A 550 -4.91 16.56 21.46
CA LEU A 550 -6.34 16.69 21.20
C LEU A 550 -7.21 15.71 21.97
N SER A 551 -6.65 14.59 22.45
CA SER A 551 -7.45 13.48 22.96
C SER A 551 -8.34 13.89 24.13
N GLU A 552 -7.80 14.57 25.14
CA GLU A 552 -8.57 14.98 26.31
C GLU A 552 -9.69 15.98 25.97
N GLY A 553 -9.41 16.98 25.12
CA GLY A 553 -10.43 17.94 24.70
C GLY A 553 -11.56 17.29 23.88
N ILE A 554 -11.22 16.37 22.98
CA ILE A 554 -12.24 15.61 22.23
C ILE A 554 -13.03 14.70 23.16
N TRP A 555 -12.38 14.07 24.15
CA TRP A 555 -13.06 13.25 25.15
C TRP A 555 -14.14 14.02 25.90
N GLU A 556 -13.83 15.23 26.37
CA GLU A 556 -14.78 16.09 27.07
C GLU A 556 -16.01 16.40 26.21
N ILE A 557 -15.81 16.67 24.92
CA ILE A 557 -16.89 16.95 23.97
C ILE A 557 -17.77 15.70 23.77
N ILE A 558 -17.18 14.54 23.46
CA ILE A 558 -17.97 13.34 23.17
C ILE A 558 -18.61 12.73 24.42
N ALA A 559 -18.09 13.03 25.62
CA ALA A 559 -18.68 12.61 26.89
C ALA A 559 -19.98 13.37 27.22
N ASP A 560 -20.23 14.52 26.60
CA ASP A 560 -21.50 15.25 26.71
C ASP A 560 -22.63 14.53 25.95
N PHE A 561 -23.69 14.15 26.68
CA PHE A 561 -24.86 13.47 26.13
C PHE A 561 -25.62 14.33 25.12
N GLU A 562 -25.79 15.62 25.39
CA GLU A 562 -26.52 16.51 24.49
C GLU A 562 -25.75 16.71 23.19
N TRP A 563 -24.43 16.84 23.26
CA TRP A 563 -23.59 16.88 22.07
C TRP A 563 -23.73 15.60 21.25
N ARG A 564 -23.65 14.42 21.89
CA ARG A 564 -23.80 13.12 21.20
C ARG A 564 -25.13 13.02 20.48
N LYS A 565 -26.23 13.37 21.14
CA LYS A 565 -27.57 13.35 20.57
C LYS A 565 -27.66 14.32 19.39
N ASN A 566 -27.18 15.54 19.54
CA ASN A 566 -27.27 16.57 18.51
C ASN A 566 -26.37 16.30 17.30
N VAL A 567 -25.20 15.71 17.52
CA VAL A 567 -24.20 15.47 16.48
C VAL A 567 -24.31 14.06 15.92
N LEU A 568 -23.99 13.03 16.71
CA LEU A 568 -24.01 11.64 16.23
C LEU A 568 -25.43 11.15 15.89
N GLY A 569 -26.47 11.72 16.51
CA GLY A 569 -27.86 11.39 16.17
C GLY A 569 -28.34 12.02 14.85
N ASN A 570 -27.87 13.22 14.50
CA ASN A 570 -28.56 14.03 13.47
C ASN A 570 -27.71 14.43 12.24
N ILE A 571 -26.38 14.38 12.29
CA ILE A 571 -25.56 14.80 11.12
C ILE A 571 -25.66 13.80 9.96
N ASP A 572 -25.19 14.21 8.77
CA ASP A 572 -25.15 13.33 7.60
C ASP A 572 -24.30 12.07 7.84
N TYR A 573 -24.70 10.96 7.23
CA TYR A 573 -24.04 9.65 7.39
C TYR A 573 -22.56 9.68 7.01
N ASN A 574 -22.20 10.42 5.96
CA ASN A 574 -20.81 10.49 5.50
C ASN A 574 -19.94 11.30 6.46
N VAL A 575 -20.47 12.40 7.00
CA VAL A 575 -19.81 13.18 8.05
C VAL A 575 -19.61 12.32 9.30
N GLN A 576 -20.65 11.57 9.68
CA GLN A 576 -20.59 10.68 10.82
C GLN A 576 -19.51 9.60 10.64
N ALA A 577 -19.37 9.02 9.45
CA ALA A 577 -18.34 8.03 9.16
C ALA A 577 -16.92 8.59 9.34
N LEU A 578 -16.66 9.81 8.84
CA LEU A 578 -15.37 10.51 9.02
C LEU A 578 -15.07 10.81 10.50
N LEU A 579 -16.09 11.23 11.24
CA LEU A 579 -15.96 11.48 12.68
C LEU A 579 -15.64 10.19 13.44
N ILE A 580 -16.35 9.09 13.16
CA ILE A 580 -16.12 7.81 13.83
C ILE A 580 -14.73 7.26 13.50
N GLU A 581 -14.26 7.39 12.27
CA GLU A 581 -12.88 7.00 11.92
C GLU A 581 -11.86 7.74 12.78
N SER A 582 -12.05 9.06 12.97
CA SER A 582 -11.19 9.89 13.84
C SER A 582 -11.26 9.45 15.30
N LEU A 583 -12.46 9.13 15.81
CA LEU A 583 -12.64 8.63 17.17
C LEU A 583 -12.04 7.23 17.37
N CYS A 584 -12.04 6.37 16.35
CA CYS A 584 -11.36 5.09 16.38
C CYS A 584 -9.84 5.26 16.49
N ILE A 585 -9.25 6.20 15.74
CA ILE A 585 -7.81 6.52 15.86
C ILE A 585 -7.49 6.98 17.29
N LEU A 586 -8.27 7.91 17.84
CA LEU A 586 -8.08 8.37 19.22
C LEU A 586 -8.27 7.25 20.24
N LEU A 587 -9.25 6.38 20.03
CA LEU A 587 -9.51 5.23 20.88
C LEU A 587 -8.28 4.30 20.93
N ILE A 588 -7.72 3.95 19.77
CA ILE A 588 -6.55 3.08 19.64
C ILE A 588 -5.34 3.68 20.34
N GLU A 589 -5.08 4.98 20.14
CA GLU A 589 -3.87 5.64 20.64
C GLU A 589 -3.90 5.93 22.14
N ASN A 590 -5.08 6.10 22.75
CA ASN A 590 -5.20 6.56 24.13
C ASN A 590 -5.63 5.47 25.12
N GLY A 591 -6.29 4.40 24.66
CA GLY A 591 -6.70 3.27 25.50
C GLY A 591 -7.51 3.67 26.74
N GLY A 592 -7.42 2.88 27.82
CA GLY A 592 -7.99 3.20 29.13
C GLY A 592 -9.49 3.52 29.10
N LYS A 593 -9.84 4.77 29.43
CA LYS A 593 -11.24 5.25 29.42
C LYS A 593 -11.85 5.16 28.01
N TRP A 594 -11.07 5.36 26.95
CA TRP A 594 -11.58 5.25 25.58
C TRP A 594 -12.09 3.85 25.28
N TYR A 595 -11.29 2.81 25.58
CA TYR A 595 -11.69 1.41 25.43
C TYR A 595 -12.93 1.05 26.26
N SER A 596 -13.03 1.63 27.45
CA SER A 596 -14.09 1.28 28.40
C SER A 596 -15.43 1.93 28.09
N TYR A 597 -15.46 3.17 27.57
CA TYR A 597 -16.70 3.93 27.46
C TYR A 597 -17.14 4.26 26.03
N LEU A 598 -16.23 4.45 25.04
CA LEU A 598 -16.66 4.97 23.72
C LEU A 598 -17.75 4.10 23.06
N SER A 599 -17.54 2.79 23.02
CA SER A 599 -18.52 1.84 22.46
C SER A 599 -19.86 1.88 23.19
N HIS A 600 -19.83 2.09 24.52
CA HIS A 600 -21.03 2.22 25.34
C HIS A 600 -21.78 3.54 25.15
N LEU A 601 -21.06 4.65 24.91
CA LEU A 601 -21.65 5.95 24.59
C LEU A 601 -22.40 5.91 23.26
N ILE A 602 -21.83 5.23 22.25
CA ILE A 602 -22.50 5.05 20.95
C ILE A 602 -23.68 4.06 21.09
N ALA A 603 -23.53 3.01 21.89
CA ALA A 603 -24.61 2.06 22.16
C ALA A 603 -25.82 2.73 22.82
N GLU A 604 -25.59 3.63 23.78
CA GLU A 604 -26.67 4.42 24.40
C GLU A 604 -27.48 5.23 23.37
N LEU A 605 -26.81 5.84 22.39
CA LEU A 605 -27.53 6.53 21.30
C LEU A 605 -28.28 5.55 20.41
N CYS A 606 -27.67 4.41 20.07
CA CYS A 606 -28.29 3.37 19.26
C CYS A 606 -29.57 2.81 19.89
N GLU A 607 -29.65 2.73 21.22
CA GLU A 607 -30.86 2.29 21.93
C GLU A 607 -32.02 3.26 21.77
N ASN A 608 -31.73 4.56 21.77
CA ASN A 608 -32.75 5.61 21.73
C ASN A 608 -33.09 6.07 20.31
N GLU A 609 -32.36 5.59 19.30
CA GLU A 609 -32.57 5.97 17.91
C GLU A 609 -33.85 5.31 17.37
N GLU A 610 -34.73 6.10 16.76
CA GLU A 610 -35.98 5.64 16.16
C GLU A 610 -35.80 5.30 14.68
N ASP A 611 -34.99 6.08 13.95
CA ASP A 611 -34.71 5.89 12.53
C ASP A 611 -33.94 4.58 12.28
N GLU A 612 -34.43 3.74 11.38
CA GLU A 612 -33.87 2.39 11.18
C GLU A 612 -32.49 2.41 10.54
N GLU A 613 -32.25 3.28 9.56
CA GLU A 613 -30.94 3.39 8.91
C GLU A 613 -29.91 4.02 9.86
N ARG A 614 -30.29 5.04 10.64
CA ARG A 614 -29.44 5.61 11.68
C ARG A 614 -29.09 4.61 12.75
N ARG A 615 -30.07 3.84 13.22
CA ARG A 615 -29.84 2.76 14.19
C ARG A 615 -28.88 1.71 13.63
N ARG A 616 -29.03 1.32 12.36
CA ARG A 616 -28.11 0.39 11.68
C ARG A 616 -26.69 0.92 11.66
N VAL A 617 -26.50 2.19 11.26
CA VAL A 617 -25.19 2.83 11.17
C VAL A 617 -24.53 2.94 12.56
N LEU A 618 -25.27 3.42 13.57
CA LEU A 618 -24.79 3.47 14.95
C LEU A 618 -24.40 2.08 15.48
N PHE A 619 -25.19 1.05 15.17
CA PHE A 619 -24.87 -0.33 15.56
C PHE A 619 -23.57 -0.83 14.93
N LEU A 620 -23.31 -0.51 13.66
CA LEU A 620 -22.04 -0.81 13.01
C LEU A 620 -20.87 -0.08 13.68
N TYR A 621 -21.04 1.18 14.09
CA TYR A 621 -20.01 1.90 14.84
C TYR A 621 -19.74 1.31 16.22
N VAL A 622 -20.78 0.81 16.91
CA VAL A 622 -20.59 0.04 18.15
C VAL A 622 -19.74 -1.19 17.87
N ILE A 623 -20.00 -1.93 16.78
CA ILE A 623 -19.18 -3.09 16.40
C ILE A 623 -17.73 -2.68 16.14
N HIS A 624 -17.48 -1.63 15.36
CA HIS A 624 -16.14 -1.19 15.03
C HIS A 624 -15.34 -0.71 16.25
N THR A 625 -15.95 0.13 17.09
CA THR A 625 -15.31 0.60 18.34
C THR A 625 -15.12 -0.54 19.35
N SER A 626 -16.04 -1.51 19.39
CA SER A 626 -15.88 -2.75 20.16
C SER A 626 -14.70 -3.59 19.69
N LEU A 627 -14.53 -3.78 18.37
CA LEU A 627 -13.37 -4.49 17.81
C LEU A 627 -12.07 -3.77 18.14
N ALA A 628 -12.07 -2.46 18.00
CA ALA A 628 -10.88 -1.65 18.25
C ALA A 628 -10.45 -1.66 19.72
N SER A 629 -11.41 -1.72 20.63
CA SER A 629 -11.17 -1.82 22.09
C SER A 629 -10.99 -3.25 22.59
N ASP A 630 -11.14 -4.26 21.73
CA ASP A 630 -11.24 -5.69 22.09
C ASP A 630 -12.30 -5.96 23.18
N THR A 631 -13.44 -5.28 23.09
CA THR A 631 -14.58 -5.43 24.01
C THR A 631 -15.84 -5.88 23.27
N VAL A 632 -16.71 -6.63 23.94
CA VAL A 632 -18.01 -7.07 23.38
C VAL A 632 -19.21 -6.61 24.21
N SER A 633 -18.98 -5.92 25.33
CA SER A 633 -20.00 -5.54 26.31
C SER A 633 -21.06 -4.60 25.72
N ALA A 634 -20.66 -3.61 24.91
CA ALA A 634 -21.59 -2.68 24.25
C ALA A 634 -22.48 -3.39 23.22
N VAL A 635 -21.89 -4.29 22.41
CA VAL A 635 -22.65 -5.12 21.46
C VAL A 635 -23.63 -6.04 22.20
N GLN A 636 -23.17 -6.70 23.28
CA GLN A 636 -24.02 -7.57 24.09
C GLN A 636 -25.16 -6.81 24.77
N ARG A 637 -24.92 -5.58 25.24
CA ARG A 637 -25.96 -4.68 25.78
C ARG A 637 -27.09 -4.50 24.75
N LEU A 638 -26.74 -4.13 23.53
CA LEU A 638 -27.71 -3.90 22.45
C LEU A 638 -28.48 -5.17 22.06
N LEU A 639 -27.78 -6.31 21.95
CA LEU A 639 -28.42 -7.59 21.58
C LEU A 639 -29.28 -8.19 22.70
N ARG A 640 -29.10 -7.76 23.94
CA ARG A 640 -29.96 -8.11 25.09
C ARG A 640 -31.06 -7.09 25.35
N GLY A 641 -30.98 -5.92 24.73
CA GLY A 641 -31.92 -4.82 24.92
C GLY A 641 -33.27 -5.04 24.25
N GLU A 642 -34.14 -4.04 24.41
CA GLU A 642 -35.52 -4.04 23.92
C GLU A 642 -35.60 -4.17 22.39
N HIS A 643 -34.64 -3.58 21.67
CA HIS A 643 -34.61 -3.56 20.20
C HIS A 643 -33.87 -4.74 19.55
N LYS A 644 -33.53 -5.80 20.29
CA LYS A 644 -32.74 -6.93 19.77
C LYS A 644 -33.26 -7.53 18.47
N ALA A 645 -34.58 -7.59 18.30
CA ALA A 645 -35.21 -8.17 17.10
C ALA A 645 -34.82 -7.40 15.83
N LYS A 646 -34.72 -6.06 15.92
CA LYS A 646 -34.32 -5.19 14.81
C LYS A 646 -32.83 -5.37 14.47
N LEU A 647 -31.99 -5.52 15.50
CA LEU A 647 -30.54 -5.64 15.33
C LEU A 647 -30.06 -7.00 14.78
N LYS A 648 -30.87 -8.07 14.92
CA LYS A 648 -30.53 -9.40 14.40
C LYS A 648 -30.26 -9.40 12.88
N ALA A 649 -30.98 -8.58 12.12
CA ALA A 649 -30.76 -8.45 10.68
C ALA A 649 -29.38 -7.86 10.36
N TYR A 650 -28.97 -6.82 11.09
CA TYR A 650 -27.67 -6.16 10.90
C TYR A 650 -26.51 -7.06 11.32
N VAL A 651 -26.66 -7.85 12.38
CA VAL A 651 -25.67 -8.88 12.78
C VAL A 651 -25.46 -9.89 11.66
N LYS A 652 -26.54 -10.35 11.01
CA LYS A 652 -26.45 -11.29 9.89
C LYS A 652 -25.68 -10.67 8.72
N GLU A 653 -26.02 -9.44 8.34
CA GLU A 653 -25.32 -8.70 7.28
C GLU A 653 -23.82 -8.56 7.58
N TYR A 654 -23.47 -8.11 8.78
CA TYR A 654 -22.07 -7.97 9.20
C TYR A 654 -21.33 -9.31 9.18
N ARG A 655 -21.98 -10.37 9.65
CA ARG A 655 -21.42 -11.73 9.64
C ARG A 655 -21.17 -12.24 8.23
N ASP A 656 -22.07 -12.00 7.30
CA ASP A 656 -21.93 -12.44 5.92
C ASP A 656 -20.77 -11.68 5.24
N ARG A 657 -20.62 -10.38 5.53
CA ARG A 657 -19.45 -9.59 5.14
C ARG A 657 -18.14 -10.17 5.69
N VAL A 658 -18.03 -10.35 7.01
CA VAL A 658 -16.82 -10.91 7.65
C VAL A 658 -16.48 -12.30 7.10
N LYS A 659 -17.49 -13.17 6.90
CA LYS A 659 -17.26 -14.52 6.35
C LYS A 659 -16.68 -14.50 4.94
N THR A 660 -17.06 -13.51 4.13
CA THR A 660 -16.61 -13.39 2.73
C THR A 660 -15.12 -13.10 2.66
N ILE A 661 -14.59 -12.39 3.66
CA ILE A 661 -13.22 -11.85 3.68
C ILE A 661 -12.32 -12.50 4.75
N ARG A 662 -12.84 -13.48 5.51
CA ARG A 662 -12.15 -13.99 6.71
C ARG A 662 -10.84 -14.71 6.45
N TYR A 663 -10.69 -15.30 5.27
CA TYR A 663 -9.51 -16.11 4.94
C TYR A 663 -8.30 -15.24 4.60
N ASP A 664 -8.54 -13.95 4.35
CA ASP A 664 -7.51 -12.97 4.02
C ASP A 664 -7.06 -12.18 5.26
N TYR A 665 -7.69 -12.38 6.42
CA TYR A 665 -7.33 -11.67 7.64
C TYR A 665 -6.06 -12.21 8.30
N PRO A 666 -5.26 -11.32 8.91
CA PRO A 666 -4.20 -11.74 9.82
C PRO A 666 -4.76 -12.65 10.93
N PRO A 667 -4.04 -13.69 11.39
CA PRO A 667 -4.56 -14.63 12.38
C PRO A 667 -5.10 -13.97 13.66
N GLY A 668 -4.44 -12.90 14.14
CA GLY A 668 -4.91 -12.12 15.30
C GLY A 668 -6.24 -11.41 15.04
N VAL A 669 -6.39 -10.79 13.87
CA VAL A 669 -7.63 -10.14 13.43
C VAL A 669 -8.76 -11.15 13.26
N ALA A 670 -8.47 -12.29 12.62
CA ALA A 670 -9.41 -13.39 12.49
C ALA A 670 -9.90 -13.89 13.87
N GLY A 671 -8.98 -14.02 14.84
CA GLY A 671 -9.30 -14.38 16.22
C GLY A 671 -10.26 -13.38 16.89
N LYS A 672 -9.96 -12.08 16.81
CA LYS A 672 -10.84 -11.01 17.34
C LYS A 672 -12.23 -11.05 16.72
N LEU A 673 -12.30 -11.15 15.39
CA LEU A 673 -13.56 -11.22 14.67
C LEU A 673 -14.35 -12.47 15.05
N LEU A 674 -13.71 -13.63 15.18
CA LEU A 674 -14.37 -14.86 15.64
C LEU A 674 -14.90 -14.72 17.07
N SER A 675 -14.15 -14.10 17.97
CA SER A 675 -14.58 -13.82 19.36
C SER A 675 -15.81 -12.90 19.41
N LEU A 676 -15.80 -11.82 18.62
CA LEU A 676 -16.95 -10.94 18.46
C LEU A 676 -18.15 -11.70 17.88
N MET A 677 -17.94 -12.47 16.82
CA MET A 677 -18.99 -13.24 16.16
C MET A 677 -19.60 -14.30 17.10
N ALA A 678 -18.78 -14.96 17.93
CA ALA A 678 -19.26 -15.88 18.95
C ALA A 678 -20.13 -15.16 19.99
N SER A 679 -19.73 -13.95 20.39
CA SER A 679 -20.51 -13.10 21.31
C SER A 679 -21.85 -12.65 20.70
N MET A 680 -21.94 -12.55 19.37
CA MET A 680 -23.19 -12.30 18.65
C MET A 680 -24.07 -13.55 18.47
N LEU A 681 -23.53 -14.76 18.68
CA LEU A 681 -24.21 -16.05 18.43
C LEU A 681 -24.84 -16.70 19.65
N LEU A 682 -24.42 -16.35 20.87
CA LEU A 682 -24.86 -17.00 22.12
C LEU A 682 -26.36 -16.75 22.47
N GLN A 683 -27.22 -16.44 21.49
CA GLN A 683 -28.64 -16.08 21.68
C GLN A 683 -29.58 -16.54 20.55
#